data_AF-A0A875RVV5-F1
#
_entry.id   AF-A0A875RVV5-F1
#
_cell.length_a   1.000
_cell.length_b   1.000
_cell.length_c   1.000
_cell.angle_alpha   90.00
_cell.angle_beta   90.00
_cell.angle_gamma   90.00
#
_symmetry.space_group_name_H-M   'P 1'
#
loop_
_entity.id
_entity.type
_entity.pdbx_description
1 polymer ?
#
loop_
_entity_poly.entity_id
_entity_poly.type
_entity_poly.pdbx_seq_one_letter_code
_entity_poly.pdbx_strand_id
1 'polypeptide(L)'
;MLDSNIQASAQKAVVSLKKHLETQNLQHEPIYLIIDTELPTCKRKEFTPRIIPLTNRIGKVSNSKIFLITKDPVSLYREPLVGKDSATDNVFTTIIAFRKFKSISHSRKSTARVYHDNDFILIDHRLHKFLPDLLHGTIFQKSSKKYPIMIQMARPSADAKLTQSKKSTKMKDERVDPDYLLRQVKMICRSTTFVPSTGKCLSIVVGFSDMSSEKLVQNINSILEYLTNAKFQPVGGVISGGMAGILDLHLKTATTWLFYVIKQDFSFVHLPSLNSSRLKELYSQSLEASHYLDNNTNLILQEARLKPATNSYVKPRFPLHSKQISHIHLENATLLMLCRNWELPEVLKSMRSMEDKFNRDYHYPWVFLNDVNFTGDFISQTTNMATGPTSYGLIPENDWNTPDSINKTRYAECLKDYIKNDVIYGGSRSYRNMCRFNSGFFFRQDLLLSYDYYFRVEPGIEYFCDFQMDPFRLMKDNGKKYGFVISLLEYPDTIPTLWDTVEDFLHEHPEYQNTDSAVDFITTKEPIGPKTVVSTTDSPYNMCHFWSNFEIGDLNFFRSKEYLDYFNYLSQNGGFYYERWGDAPVHSIAASLLLNKDEIMHFEDIGYTHTPFFTFPDSLSMRSGKRCLVPEGEKNIDILAHSCLPRWWRYGSGKRFMREYFYEEEYI
;
A
#
# COMPACT_ATOMS: atom_id res chain seq x y z
N MET A 1 5.08 15.63 29.77
CA MET A 1 5.10 16.42 28.52
C MET A 1 5.56 15.49 27.41
N LEU A 2 5.09 15.70 26.18
CA LEU A 2 5.55 14.94 25.02
C LEU A 2 7.02 15.27 24.72
N ASP A 3 7.72 14.34 24.07
CA ASP A 3 9.10 14.53 23.62
C ASP A 3 9.21 15.81 22.77
N SER A 4 10.24 16.62 23.03
CA SER A 4 10.53 17.83 22.28
C SER A 4 10.66 17.57 20.77
N ASN A 5 11.11 16.38 20.38
CA ASN A 5 11.22 15.97 18.98
C ASN A 5 9.85 15.78 18.31
N ILE A 6 8.88 15.22 19.03
CA ILE A 6 7.50 15.04 18.55
C ILE A 6 6.83 16.40 18.38
N GLN A 7 7.06 17.31 19.32
CA GLN A 7 6.51 18.66 19.25
C GLN A 7 7.07 19.45 18.07
N ALA A 8 8.38 19.36 17.81
CA ALA A 8 9.00 19.99 16.64
C ALA A 8 8.48 19.41 15.32
N SER A 9 8.30 18.10 15.26
CA SER A 9 7.78 17.41 14.07
C SER A 9 6.31 17.74 13.81
N ALA A 10 5.49 17.83 14.87
CA ALA A 10 4.10 18.27 14.79
C ALA A 10 4.01 19.71 14.28
N GLN A 11 4.87 20.60 14.78
CA GLN A 11 4.94 21.98 14.30
C GLN A 11 5.27 22.05 12.80
N LYS A 12 6.28 21.29 12.36
CA LYS A 12 6.67 21.24 10.93
C LYS A 12 5.51 20.73 10.06
N ALA A 13 4.86 19.63 10.45
CA ALA A 13 3.74 19.05 9.72
C ALA A 13 2.54 20.00 9.62
N VAL A 14 2.17 20.67 10.72
CA VAL A 14 1.08 21.65 10.74
C VAL A 14 1.39 22.83 9.81
N VAL A 15 2.60 23.38 9.88
CA VAL A 15 3.01 24.51 9.03
C VAL A 15 2.98 24.12 7.55
N SER A 16 3.52 22.95 7.19
CA SER A 16 3.50 22.43 5.82
C SER A 16 2.08 22.22 5.31
N LEU A 17 1.20 21.62 6.12
CA LEU A 17 -0.20 21.41 5.75
C LEU A 17 -0.93 22.73 5.54
N LYS A 18 -0.75 23.71 6.44
CA LYS A 18 -1.38 25.02 6.32
C LYS A 18 -0.93 25.77 5.07
N LYS A 19 0.38 25.76 4.77
CA LYS A 19 0.92 26.34 3.54
C LYS A 19 0.27 25.72 2.30
N HIS A 20 0.07 24.39 2.30
CA HIS A 20 -0.65 23.73 1.21
C HIS A 20 -2.12 24.18 1.11
N LEU A 21 -2.83 24.29 2.22
CA LEU A 21 -4.23 24.76 2.22
C LEU A 21 -4.38 26.20 1.74
N GLU A 22 -3.42 27.08 2.08
CA GLU A 22 -3.35 28.44 1.57
C GLU A 22 -3.22 28.46 0.04
N THR A 23 -2.41 27.57 -0.56
CA THR A 23 -2.31 27.47 -2.04
C THR A 23 -3.59 27.00 -2.72
N GLN A 24 -4.45 26.27 -2.01
CA GLN A 24 -5.73 25.75 -2.52
C GLN A 24 -6.91 26.69 -2.24
N ASN A 25 -6.67 27.84 -1.57
CA ASN A 25 -7.69 28.81 -1.17
C ASN A 25 -8.84 28.21 -0.33
N LEU A 26 -8.56 27.15 0.44
CA LEU A 26 -9.53 26.46 1.30
C LEU A 26 -9.52 27.07 2.71
N GLN A 27 -10.66 27.65 3.12
CA GLN A 27 -10.83 28.29 4.43
C GLN A 27 -11.69 27.43 5.36
N HIS A 28 -11.30 27.34 6.64
CA HIS A 28 -12.03 26.64 7.71
C HIS A 28 -12.23 25.12 7.44
N GLU A 29 -11.18 24.44 6.97
CA GLU A 29 -11.20 22.99 6.74
C GLU A 29 -10.83 22.21 8.02
N PRO A 30 -11.53 21.10 8.35
CA PRO A 30 -11.17 20.26 9.48
C PRO A 30 -9.83 19.54 9.23
N ILE A 31 -8.92 19.65 10.19
CA ILE A 31 -7.65 18.95 10.20
C ILE A 31 -7.78 17.70 11.06
N TYR A 32 -7.45 16.55 10.48
CA TYR A 32 -7.48 15.25 11.12
C TYR A 32 -6.07 14.80 11.48
N LEU A 33 -5.90 14.34 12.72
CA LEU A 33 -4.77 13.53 13.17
C LEU A 33 -5.14 12.07 12.99
N ILE A 34 -4.30 11.37 12.25
CA ILE A 34 -4.39 9.93 12.07
C ILE A 34 -3.32 9.30 12.93
N ILE A 35 -3.75 8.31 13.71
CA ILE A 35 -2.91 7.63 14.71
C ILE A 35 -3.00 6.15 14.40
N ASP A 36 -1.93 5.59 13.87
CA ASP A 36 -1.79 4.15 13.72
C ASP A 36 -1.18 3.58 15.00
N THR A 37 -1.80 2.52 15.49
CA THR A 37 -1.54 1.94 16.80
C THR A 37 -1.13 0.48 16.65
N GLU A 38 -0.21 0.02 17.50
CA GLU A 38 0.28 -1.35 17.49
C GLU A 38 -0.85 -2.35 17.73
N LEU A 39 -1.74 -2.05 18.67
CA LEU A 39 -2.91 -2.85 19.02
C LEU A 39 -4.20 -2.04 18.87
N PRO A 40 -5.32 -2.66 18.44
CA PRO A 40 -6.61 -2.00 18.41
C PRO A 40 -6.97 -1.41 19.77
N THR A 41 -7.58 -0.22 19.77
CA THR A 41 -8.00 0.46 20.99
C THR A 41 -9.24 -0.15 21.64
N CYS A 42 -9.91 -1.08 20.95
CA CYS A 42 -10.93 -1.95 21.55
C CYS A 42 -11.02 -3.33 20.86
N LYS A 43 -11.39 -4.36 21.64
CA LYS A 43 -11.59 -5.74 21.15
C LYS A 43 -12.89 -5.95 20.38
N ARG A 44 -13.91 -5.09 20.58
CA ARG A 44 -15.23 -5.19 19.94
C ARG A 44 -15.64 -3.83 19.40
N LYS A 45 -16.46 -3.79 18.35
CA LYS A 45 -16.88 -2.51 17.78
C LYS A 45 -17.72 -1.75 18.80
N GLU A 46 -17.16 -0.66 19.32
CA GLU A 46 -17.90 0.28 20.15
C GLU A 46 -18.67 1.27 19.26
N PHE A 47 -19.81 1.73 19.76
CA PHE A 47 -20.64 2.75 19.11
C PHE A 47 -20.72 4.02 19.97
N THR A 48 -19.92 4.06 21.03
CA THR A 48 -19.95 5.10 22.04
C THR A 48 -18.74 6.01 21.84
N PRO A 49 -18.93 7.25 21.34
CA PRO A 49 -17.84 8.21 21.25
C PRO A 49 -17.40 8.65 22.64
N ARG A 50 -16.09 8.81 22.80
CA ARG A 50 -15.44 9.31 24.01
C ARG A 50 -14.93 10.72 23.75
N ILE A 51 -15.11 11.58 24.74
CA ILE A 51 -14.77 13.00 24.64
C ILE A 51 -13.32 13.19 25.08
N ILE A 52 -12.51 13.82 24.22
CA ILE A 52 -11.14 14.23 24.51
C ILE A 52 -11.14 15.74 24.79
N PRO A 53 -10.93 16.17 26.05
CA PRO A 53 -10.76 17.58 26.36
C PRO A 53 -9.54 18.16 25.64
N LEU A 54 -9.72 19.31 25.01
CA LEU A 54 -8.64 20.01 24.29
C LEU A 54 -8.22 21.28 25.03
N THR A 55 -6.93 21.60 24.97
CA THR A 55 -6.39 22.88 25.45
C THR A 55 -7.07 24.05 24.71
N ASN A 56 -7.18 23.95 23.38
CA ASN A 56 -7.82 24.96 22.55
C ASN A 56 -9.15 24.46 22.01
N ARG A 57 -10.22 25.20 22.31
CA ARG A 57 -11.58 24.85 21.84
C ARG A 57 -11.65 24.80 20.31
N ILE A 58 -12.31 23.78 19.78
CA ILE A 58 -12.58 23.64 18.34
C ILE A 58 -13.91 24.29 17.91
N GLY A 59 -14.82 24.53 18.85
CA GLY A 59 -16.13 25.12 18.57
C GLY A 59 -16.72 25.91 19.73
N LYS A 60 -17.85 26.57 19.44
CA LYS A 60 -18.70 27.27 20.41
C LYS A 60 -20.14 26.83 20.21
N VAL A 61 -20.89 26.75 21.30
CA VAL A 61 -22.32 26.39 21.27
C VAL A 61 -23.10 27.31 20.33
N SER A 62 -22.83 28.62 20.37
CA SER A 62 -23.52 29.63 19.55
C SER A 62 -23.41 29.43 18.04
N ASN A 63 -22.38 28.72 17.58
CA ASN A 63 -22.08 28.53 16.16
C ASN A 63 -22.23 27.06 15.73
N SER A 64 -22.70 26.18 16.63
CA SER A 64 -22.81 24.75 16.37
C SER A 64 -24.24 24.38 16.02
N LYS A 65 -24.44 23.58 14.98
CA LYS A 65 -25.72 22.92 14.69
C LYS A 65 -25.81 21.64 15.53
N ILE A 66 -26.64 21.68 16.57
CA ILE A 66 -26.75 20.59 17.56
C ILE A 66 -28.09 19.87 17.41
N PHE A 67 -28.02 18.58 17.11
CA PHE A 67 -29.16 17.70 16.94
C PHE A 67 -29.33 16.80 18.18
N LEU A 68 -30.44 16.91 18.91
CA LEU A 68 -30.71 16.14 20.13
C LEU A 68 -31.79 15.07 19.93
N ILE A 69 -31.48 13.84 20.34
CA ILE A 69 -32.38 12.69 20.34
C ILE A 69 -32.79 12.38 21.77
N THR A 70 -34.08 12.48 22.07
CA THR A 70 -34.64 12.25 23.42
C THR A 70 -35.60 11.06 23.43
N LYS A 71 -35.99 10.61 24.63
CA LYS A 71 -37.04 9.59 24.77
C LYS A 71 -38.40 10.11 24.34
N ASP A 72 -39.28 9.19 23.99
CA ASP A 72 -40.69 9.48 23.77
C ASP A 72 -41.45 9.61 25.11
N PRO A 73 -42.44 10.54 25.21
CA PRO A 73 -42.77 11.59 24.23
C PRO A 73 -41.78 12.77 24.29
N VAL A 74 -41.50 13.37 23.13
CA VAL A 74 -40.52 14.47 23.01
C VAL A 74 -40.91 15.75 23.77
N SER A 75 -42.20 16.01 23.99
CA SER A 75 -42.70 17.21 24.66
C SER A 75 -42.12 17.39 26.07
N LEU A 76 -42.06 16.30 26.85
CA LEU A 76 -41.49 16.28 28.20
C LEU A 76 -40.04 16.78 28.26
N TYR A 77 -39.29 16.60 27.16
CA TYR A 77 -37.90 17.01 27.05
C TYR A 77 -37.76 18.35 26.33
N ARG A 78 -38.58 18.62 25.32
CA ARG A 78 -38.47 19.85 24.53
C ARG A 78 -38.93 21.08 25.29
N GLU A 79 -40.04 20.99 26.02
CA GLU A 79 -40.62 22.15 26.73
C GLU A 79 -39.64 22.78 27.74
N PRO A 80 -38.96 21.99 28.62
CA PRO A 80 -37.99 22.57 29.55
C PRO A 80 -36.71 23.09 28.87
N LEU A 81 -36.37 22.59 27.68
CA LEU A 81 -35.12 22.95 26.98
C LEU A 81 -35.23 24.19 26.09
N VAL A 82 -36.44 24.49 25.61
CA VAL A 82 -36.72 25.58 24.65
C VAL A 82 -37.60 26.67 25.29
N GLY A 83 -37.95 26.56 26.57
CA GLY A 83 -38.64 27.61 27.30
C GLY A 83 -37.83 28.91 27.32
N LYS A 84 -38.51 30.07 27.34
CA LYS A 84 -37.88 31.41 27.26
C LYS A 84 -36.82 31.69 28.34
N ASP A 85 -36.95 31.06 29.51
CA ASP A 85 -36.00 31.20 30.63
C ASP A 85 -35.07 29.98 30.78
N SER A 86 -35.05 29.10 29.79
CA SER A 86 -34.22 27.89 29.82
C SER A 86 -32.76 28.23 29.54
N ALA A 87 -31.85 27.66 30.34
CA ALA A 87 -30.41 27.78 30.11
C ALA A 87 -29.98 27.21 28.73
N THR A 88 -30.80 26.34 28.12
CA THR A 88 -30.54 25.76 26.80
C THR A 88 -31.35 26.38 25.67
N ASP A 89 -31.94 27.57 25.89
CA ASP A 89 -32.62 28.28 24.82
C ASP A 89 -31.68 28.49 23.62
N ASN A 90 -32.19 28.22 22.41
CA ASN A 90 -31.46 28.24 21.14
C ASN A 90 -30.18 27.38 21.06
N VAL A 91 -29.95 26.46 22.01
CA VAL A 91 -28.78 25.55 21.97
C VAL A 91 -28.97 24.43 20.96
N PHE A 92 -30.17 23.86 20.90
CA PHE A 92 -30.47 22.71 20.03
C PHE A 92 -31.20 23.18 18.77
N THR A 93 -30.54 23.02 17.62
CA THR A 93 -31.14 23.31 16.30
C THR A 93 -32.33 22.40 16.02
N THR A 94 -32.27 21.16 16.50
CA THR A 94 -33.36 20.19 16.33
C THR A 94 -33.40 19.23 17.52
N ILE A 95 -34.59 19.03 18.08
CA ILE A 95 -34.86 18.04 19.13
C ILE A 95 -35.89 17.05 18.59
N ILE A 96 -35.62 15.75 18.57
CA ILE A 96 -36.59 14.74 18.12
C ILE A 96 -36.73 13.57 19.08
N ALA A 97 -37.89 12.92 19.02
CA ALA A 97 -38.15 11.69 19.75
C ALA A 97 -37.40 10.50 19.12
N PHE A 98 -37.04 9.53 19.95
CA PHE A 98 -36.33 8.33 19.53
C PHE A 98 -37.06 7.54 18.43
N ARG A 99 -38.40 7.42 18.49
CA ARG A 99 -39.18 6.78 17.41
C ARG A 99 -38.98 7.44 16.04
N LYS A 100 -38.90 8.78 16.01
CA LYS A 100 -38.66 9.53 14.77
C LYS A 100 -37.24 9.30 14.27
N PHE A 101 -36.26 9.31 15.17
CA PHE A 101 -34.87 8.99 14.82
C PHE A 101 -34.77 7.58 14.25
N LYS A 102 -35.48 6.61 14.86
CA LYS A 102 -35.54 5.23 14.36
C LYS A 102 -36.01 5.13 12.91
N SER A 103 -37.05 5.88 12.55
CA SER A 103 -37.54 5.95 11.17
C SER A 103 -36.51 6.57 10.21
N ILE A 104 -35.84 7.65 10.64
CA ILE A 104 -34.79 8.31 9.86
C ILE A 104 -33.64 7.34 9.57
N SER A 105 -33.19 6.58 10.57
CA SER A 105 -32.07 5.64 10.47
C SER A 105 -32.29 4.49 9.48
N HIS A 106 -33.53 4.12 9.17
CA HIS A 106 -33.82 3.12 8.13
C HIS A 106 -33.60 3.66 6.71
N SER A 107 -33.60 4.99 6.51
CA SER A 107 -33.32 5.62 5.22
C SER A 107 -31.88 6.10 5.16
N ARG A 108 -31.09 5.50 4.27
CA ARG A 108 -29.67 5.89 4.05
C ARG A 108 -29.54 7.38 3.72
N LYS A 109 -30.42 7.91 2.87
CA LYS A 109 -30.41 9.32 2.43
C LYS A 109 -30.73 10.28 3.59
N SER A 110 -31.76 9.98 4.38
CA SER A 110 -32.15 10.82 5.51
C SER A 110 -31.10 10.78 6.63
N THR A 111 -30.50 9.62 6.86
CA THR A 111 -29.42 9.43 7.84
C THR A 111 -28.16 10.18 7.45
N ALA A 112 -27.79 10.15 6.17
CA ALA A 112 -26.67 10.94 5.64
C ALA A 112 -26.89 12.45 5.79
N ARG A 113 -28.11 12.95 5.55
CA ARG A 113 -28.45 14.36 5.80
C ARG A 113 -28.23 14.76 7.25
N VAL A 114 -28.75 13.97 8.21
CA VAL A 114 -28.52 14.26 9.65
C VAL A 114 -27.02 14.30 9.98
N TYR A 115 -26.22 13.38 9.41
CA TYR A 115 -24.77 13.33 9.60
C TYR A 115 -24.04 14.58 9.05
N HIS A 116 -24.42 15.04 7.86
CA HIS A 116 -23.75 16.17 7.19
C HIS A 116 -24.22 17.53 7.68
N ASP A 117 -25.53 17.68 7.96
CA ASP A 117 -26.15 18.98 8.25
C ASP A 117 -25.89 19.47 9.69
N ASN A 118 -25.45 18.60 10.59
CA ASN A 118 -25.29 18.90 12.02
C ASN A 118 -23.83 18.69 12.44
N ASP A 119 -23.30 19.59 13.27
CA ASP A 119 -21.94 19.48 13.80
C ASP A 119 -21.87 18.43 14.89
N PHE A 120 -22.86 18.45 15.79
CA PHE A 120 -22.97 17.50 16.90
C PHE A 120 -24.33 16.82 16.89
N ILE A 121 -24.30 15.51 17.09
CA ILE A 121 -25.50 14.71 17.31
C ILE A 121 -25.42 14.18 18.72
N LEU A 122 -26.41 14.50 19.54
CA LEU A 122 -26.49 14.16 20.94
C LEU A 122 -27.66 13.21 21.15
N ILE A 123 -27.50 12.27 22.07
CA ILE A 123 -28.53 11.30 22.40
C ILE A 123 -28.60 11.10 23.91
N ASP A 124 -29.82 11.03 24.42
CA ASP A 124 -30.07 10.65 25.80
C ASP A 124 -29.38 9.33 26.14
N HIS A 125 -28.56 9.33 27.19
CA HIS A 125 -27.81 8.15 27.64
C HIS A 125 -28.70 6.91 27.84
N ARG A 126 -30.00 7.05 28.13
CA ARG A 126 -30.91 5.90 28.33
C ARG A 126 -31.21 5.15 27.03
N LEU A 127 -30.95 5.78 25.88
CA LEU A 127 -31.19 5.24 24.55
C LEU A 127 -29.94 4.60 23.94
N HIS A 128 -28.77 4.75 24.57
CA HIS A 128 -27.48 4.34 24.00
C HIS A 128 -27.45 2.87 23.56
N LYS A 129 -28.08 1.97 24.34
CA LYS A 129 -28.11 0.53 24.07
C LYS A 129 -28.78 0.16 22.75
N PHE A 130 -29.57 1.05 22.18
CA PHE A 130 -30.25 0.84 20.90
C PHE A 130 -29.45 1.38 19.71
N LEU A 131 -28.37 2.14 19.95
CA LEU A 131 -27.52 2.69 18.88
C LEU A 131 -26.85 1.61 18.01
N PRO A 132 -26.31 0.49 18.55
CA PRO A 132 -25.63 -0.50 17.72
C PRO A 132 -26.52 -1.02 16.58
N ASP A 133 -27.73 -1.47 16.92
CA ASP A 133 -28.70 -1.97 15.93
C ASP A 133 -29.15 -0.87 14.97
N LEU A 134 -29.26 0.36 15.47
CA LEU A 134 -29.81 1.47 14.70
C LEU A 134 -28.82 2.07 13.71
N LEU A 135 -27.55 2.13 14.09
CA LEU A 135 -26.48 2.68 13.27
C LEU A 135 -25.91 1.64 12.30
N HIS A 136 -26.25 0.35 12.48
CA HIS A 136 -25.83 -0.72 11.58
C HIS A 136 -26.25 -0.43 10.12
N GLY A 137 -25.31 -0.56 9.18
CA GLY A 137 -25.52 -0.30 7.75
C GLY A 137 -25.62 1.18 7.36
N THR A 138 -25.48 2.12 8.30
CA THR A 138 -25.59 3.57 8.05
C THR A 138 -24.23 4.24 7.84
N ILE A 139 -24.22 5.52 7.42
CA ILE A 139 -23.00 6.33 7.29
C ILE A 139 -22.22 6.43 8.62
N PHE A 140 -22.92 6.39 9.76
CA PHE A 140 -22.30 6.43 11.08
C PHE A 140 -21.43 5.20 11.35
N GLN A 141 -21.80 4.01 10.87
CA GLN A 141 -20.99 2.81 11.02
C GLN A 141 -19.78 2.79 10.07
N LYS A 142 -19.91 3.44 8.91
CA LYS A 142 -18.88 3.53 7.86
C LYS A 142 -17.85 4.64 8.12
N SER A 143 -18.23 5.70 8.84
CA SER A 143 -17.37 6.82 9.19
C SER A 143 -17.06 6.81 10.69
N SER A 144 -15.80 6.83 11.08
CA SER A 144 -15.37 6.96 12.49
C SER A 144 -15.58 8.36 13.08
N LYS A 145 -16.05 9.33 12.27
CA LYS A 145 -15.82 10.76 12.56
C LYS A 145 -16.90 11.47 13.38
N LYS A 146 -18.17 11.06 13.33
CA LYS A 146 -19.28 11.82 13.96
C LYS A 146 -20.39 10.90 14.46
N TYR A 147 -20.19 10.26 15.62
CA TYR A 147 -21.20 9.41 16.26
C TYR A 147 -22.13 10.21 17.18
N PRO A 148 -23.37 9.74 17.43
CA PRO A 148 -24.22 10.29 18.49
C PRO A 148 -23.55 10.24 19.86
N ILE A 149 -23.33 11.40 20.48
CA ILE A 149 -22.68 11.54 21.79
C ILE A 149 -23.72 11.44 22.89
N MET A 150 -23.45 10.59 23.88
CA MET A 150 -24.36 10.41 25.02
C MET A 150 -24.40 11.65 25.91
N ILE A 151 -25.60 12.05 26.31
CA ILE A 151 -25.81 13.13 27.27
C ILE A 151 -26.81 12.71 28.36
N GLN A 152 -26.59 13.17 29.58
CA GLN A 152 -27.51 12.95 30.69
C GLN A 152 -28.50 14.11 30.80
N MET A 153 -29.80 13.79 30.80
CA MET A 153 -30.86 14.81 30.83
C MET A 153 -30.94 15.57 32.16
N ALA A 154 -30.51 14.95 33.26
CA ALA A 154 -30.43 15.55 34.58
C ALA A 154 -29.25 14.96 35.36
N ARG A 155 -28.80 15.67 36.39
CA ARG A 155 -27.72 15.19 37.27
C ARG A 155 -28.16 13.89 37.99
N PRO A 156 -27.31 12.84 38.00
CA PRO A 156 -27.58 11.64 38.78
C PRO A 156 -27.75 12.01 40.26
N SER A 157 -28.81 11.50 40.90
CA SER A 157 -29.12 11.74 42.30
C SER A 157 -29.77 10.49 42.87
N ALA A 158 -29.31 10.06 44.06
CA ALA A 158 -29.92 8.93 44.77
C ALA A 158 -31.37 9.23 45.17
N ASP A 159 -31.70 10.50 45.39
CA ASP A 159 -33.01 11.00 45.79
C ASP A 159 -33.89 11.38 44.59
N ALA A 160 -33.55 10.93 43.38
CA ALA A 160 -34.30 11.22 42.18
C ALA A 160 -35.74 10.69 42.30
N LYS A 161 -36.73 11.60 42.21
CA LYS A 161 -38.15 11.23 42.17
C LYS A 161 -38.47 10.57 40.83
N LEU A 162 -38.49 9.24 40.81
CA LEU A 162 -38.80 8.45 39.62
C LEU A 162 -40.31 8.39 39.40
N THR A 163 -40.74 8.46 38.14
CA THR A 163 -42.13 8.34 37.72
C THR A 163 -42.42 6.91 37.24
N GLN A 164 -43.62 6.40 37.51
CA GLN A 164 -44.07 5.10 37.01
C GLN A 164 -45.27 5.30 36.09
N SER A 165 -45.20 4.75 34.87
CA SER A 165 -46.32 4.85 33.92
C SER A 165 -47.34 3.75 34.15
N LYS A 166 -48.63 4.04 33.96
CA LYS A 166 -49.73 3.06 34.08
C LYS A 166 -49.55 1.76 33.25
N LYS A 167 -48.70 1.76 32.22
CA LYS A 167 -48.46 0.63 31.29
C LYS A 167 -47.14 -0.12 31.53
N SER A 168 -46.35 0.21 32.55
CA SER A 168 -45.03 -0.41 32.77
C SER A 168 -44.66 -0.39 34.24
N THR A 169 -44.19 -1.53 34.74
CA THR A 169 -43.67 -1.70 36.12
C THR A 169 -42.33 -0.99 36.34
N LYS A 170 -41.60 -0.63 35.27
CA LYS A 170 -40.32 0.08 35.37
C LYS A 170 -40.48 1.55 35.75
N MET A 171 -39.79 1.94 36.82
CA MET A 171 -39.61 3.35 37.22
C MET A 171 -38.74 4.10 36.20
N LYS A 172 -39.04 5.37 35.96
CA LYS A 172 -38.39 6.23 34.95
C LYS A 172 -37.95 7.53 35.60
N ASP A 173 -36.69 7.92 35.40
CA ASP A 173 -36.27 9.29 35.71
C ASP A 173 -36.63 10.18 34.51
N GLU A 174 -37.63 11.07 34.63
CA GLU A 174 -38.06 11.96 33.54
C GLU A 174 -37.59 13.41 33.76
N ARG A 175 -36.73 13.64 34.75
CA ARG A 175 -36.19 14.98 35.03
C ARG A 175 -35.35 15.50 33.87
N VAL A 176 -35.41 16.81 33.68
CA VAL A 176 -34.62 17.57 32.71
C VAL A 176 -34.03 18.76 33.44
N ASP A 177 -32.71 18.89 33.39
CA ASP A 177 -31.93 19.97 34.01
C ASP A 177 -31.20 20.74 32.90
N PRO A 178 -31.77 21.85 32.41
CA PRO A 178 -31.19 22.64 31.33
C PRO A 178 -29.78 23.15 31.66
N ASP A 179 -29.52 23.61 32.89
CA ASP A 179 -28.21 24.11 33.31
C ASP A 179 -27.14 23.02 33.28
N TYR A 180 -27.50 21.80 33.68
CA TYR A 180 -26.61 20.66 33.61
C TYR A 180 -26.36 20.21 32.16
N LEU A 181 -27.40 20.24 31.32
CA LEU A 181 -27.27 19.95 29.89
C LEU A 181 -26.38 20.98 29.19
N LEU A 182 -26.58 22.27 29.43
CA LEU A 182 -25.76 23.34 28.86
C LEU A 182 -24.28 23.16 29.23
N ARG A 183 -23.98 22.77 30.46
CA ARG A 183 -22.60 22.48 30.90
C ARG A 183 -21.98 21.31 30.12
N GLN A 184 -22.71 20.23 29.93
CA GLN A 184 -22.26 19.10 29.10
C GLN A 184 -22.05 19.52 27.64
N VAL A 185 -23.00 20.24 27.04
CA VAL A 185 -22.91 20.73 25.66
C VAL A 185 -21.71 21.68 25.47
N LYS A 186 -21.49 22.60 26.41
CA LYS A 186 -20.31 23.48 26.41
C LYS A 186 -19.01 22.68 26.46
N MET A 187 -18.96 21.59 27.23
CA MET A 187 -17.79 20.70 27.27
C MET A 187 -17.58 20.00 25.92
N ILE A 188 -18.66 19.46 25.33
CA ILE A 188 -18.62 18.77 24.04
C ILE A 188 -18.14 19.68 22.91
N CYS A 189 -18.73 20.87 22.75
CA CYS A 189 -18.35 21.81 21.67
C CYS A 189 -16.88 22.29 21.77
N ARG A 190 -16.26 22.21 22.94
CA ARG A 190 -14.87 22.62 23.15
C ARG A 190 -13.87 21.47 22.94
N SER A 191 -14.36 20.24 22.93
CA SER A 191 -13.57 19.02 22.93
C SER A 191 -13.64 18.34 21.57
N THR A 192 -12.76 17.37 21.32
CA THR A 192 -12.89 16.45 20.19
C THR A 192 -13.44 15.11 20.66
N THR A 193 -13.73 14.21 19.73
CA THR A 193 -14.20 12.86 20.07
C THR A 193 -13.51 11.81 19.25
N PHE A 194 -13.48 10.60 19.78
CA PHE A 194 -13.08 9.41 19.03
C PHE A 194 -13.95 8.23 19.46
N VAL A 195 -14.06 7.23 18.60
CA VAL A 195 -14.63 5.93 18.96
C VAL A 195 -13.47 4.95 18.98
N PRO A 196 -13.29 4.16 20.06
CA PRO A 196 -12.32 3.08 20.07
C PRO A 196 -12.52 2.16 18.87
N SER A 197 -11.43 1.93 18.15
CA SER A 197 -11.44 1.18 16.91
C SER A 197 -11.08 -0.28 17.17
N THR A 198 -11.76 -1.18 16.47
CA THR A 198 -11.34 -2.59 16.33
C THR A 198 -10.23 -2.76 15.30
N GLY A 199 -10.02 -1.74 14.46
CA GLY A 199 -8.84 -1.61 13.62
C GLY A 199 -7.72 -0.88 14.35
N LYS A 200 -6.56 -0.83 13.70
CA LYS A 200 -5.34 -0.22 14.23
C LYS A 200 -5.19 1.28 13.95
N CYS A 201 -6.15 1.89 13.26
CA CYS A 201 -6.12 3.31 12.89
C CYS A 201 -7.22 4.08 13.65
N LEU A 202 -6.85 5.24 14.21
CA LEU A 202 -7.78 6.27 14.71
C LEU A 202 -7.70 7.52 13.83
N SER A 203 -8.84 8.20 13.65
CA SER A 203 -8.92 9.48 12.93
C SER A 203 -9.66 10.48 13.81
N ILE A 204 -8.96 11.53 14.24
CA ILE A 204 -9.45 12.47 15.25
C ILE A 204 -9.28 13.89 14.74
N VAL A 205 -10.32 14.73 14.87
CA VAL A 205 -10.23 16.15 14.51
C VAL A 205 -9.40 16.89 15.57
N VAL A 206 -8.34 17.57 15.15
CA VAL A 206 -7.49 18.39 16.05
C VAL A 206 -7.89 19.85 16.08
N GLY A 207 -8.55 20.32 15.03
CA GLY A 207 -8.96 21.71 14.86
C GLY A 207 -9.26 22.01 13.39
N PHE A 208 -9.28 23.30 13.06
CA PHE A 208 -9.59 23.80 11.74
C PHE A 208 -8.42 24.62 11.18
N SER A 209 -8.35 24.78 9.86
CA SER A 209 -7.24 25.43 9.16
C SER A 209 -7.02 26.90 9.52
N ASP A 210 -8.06 27.58 10.01
CA ASP A 210 -8.04 28.96 10.52
C ASP A 210 -7.46 29.09 11.94
N MET A 211 -7.25 27.99 12.66
CA MET A 211 -6.55 28.01 13.96
C MET A 211 -5.04 28.24 13.77
N SER A 212 -4.41 28.94 14.71
CA SER A 212 -2.95 29.13 14.67
C SER A 212 -2.21 27.80 14.84
N SER A 213 -1.02 27.68 14.25
CA SER A 213 -0.23 26.45 14.28
C SER A 213 0.07 25.99 15.70
N GLU A 214 0.33 26.93 16.60
CA GLU A 214 0.61 26.67 18.01
C GLU A 214 -0.60 26.02 18.70
N LYS A 215 -1.82 26.51 18.39
CA LYS A 215 -3.05 25.96 18.96
C LYS A 215 -3.32 24.54 18.47
N LEU A 216 -3.04 24.27 17.19
CA LEU A 216 -3.19 22.94 16.60
C LEU A 216 -2.21 21.94 17.22
N VAL A 217 -0.94 22.33 17.40
CA VAL A 217 0.06 21.50 18.08
C VAL A 217 -0.30 21.25 19.54
N GLN A 218 -0.78 22.26 20.26
CA GLN A 218 -1.28 22.08 21.63
C GLN A 218 -2.46 21.11 21.70
N ASN A 219 -3.34 21.10 20.69
CA ASN A 219 -4.44 20.15 20.62
C ASN A 219 -3.98 18.73 20.28
N ILE A 220 -3.03 18.57 19.35
CA ILE A 220 -2.36 17.29 19.09
C ILE A 220 -1.78 16.74 20.41
N ASN A 221 -1.14 17.60 21.19
CA ASN A 221 -0.58 17.22 22.48
C ASN A 221 -1.65 16.75 23.48
N SER A 222 -2.77 17.48 23.59
CA SER A 222 -3.90 17.05 24.43
C SER A 222 -4.45 15.69 24.02
N ILE A 223 -4.54 15.42 22.71
CA ILE A 223 -5.04 14.16 22.17
C ILE A 223 -4.10 13.01 22.49
N LEU A 224 -2.80 13.16 22.20
CA LEU A 224 -1.81 12.15 22.48
C LEU A 224 -1.73 11.87 23.99
N GLU A 225 -1.72 12.90 24.83
CA GLU A 225 -1.72 12.75 26.29
C GLU A 225 -2.96 11.98 26.75
N TYR A 226 -4.15 12.34 26.24
CA TYR A 226 -5.39 11.69 26.62
C TYR A 226 -5.43 10.21 26.22
N LEU A 227 -4.92 9.88 25.04
CA LEU A 227 -4.99 8.52 24.49
C LEU A 227 -3.93 7.58 25.02
N THR A 228 -2.75 8.10 25.40
CA THR A 228 -1.59 7.28 25.79
C THR A 228 -1.37 7.22 27.29
N ASN A 229 -1.85 8.21 28.06
CA ASN A 229 -1.63 8.24 29.49
C ASN A 229 -2.64 7.37 30.25
N ALA A 230 -2.13 6.35 30.95
CA ALA A 230 -2.94 5.42 31.74
C ALA A 230 -3.84 6.10 32.79
N LYS A 231 -3.51 7.32 33.24
CA LYS A 231 -4.33 8.08 34.20
C LYS A 231 -5.76 8.35 33.72
N PHE A 232 -5.99 8.30 32.41
CA PHE A 232 -7.31 8.51 31.82
C PHE A 232 -8.12 7.23 31.65
N GLN A 233 -7.57 6.06 31.95
CA GLN A 233 -8.32 4.80 31.88
C GLN A 233 -9.53 4.82 32.84
N PRO A 234 -10.65 4.18 32.46
CA PRO A 234 -10.85 3.36 31.25
C PRO A 234 -11.29 4.15 30.01
N VAL A 235 -11.50 5.47 30.12
CA VAL A 235 -12.10 6.30 29.06
C VAL A 235 -11.07 6.85 28.06
N GLY A 236 -9.91 7.31 28.54
CA GLY A 236 -8.68 7.54 27.79
C GLY A 236 -7.62 6.49 28.12
N GLY A 237 -6.36 6.74 27.79
CA GLY A 237 -5.27 5.76 27.98
C GLY A 237 -5.54 4.44 27.24
N VAL A 238 -6.23 4.54 26.09
CA VAL A 238 -6.73 3.40 25.30
C VAL A 238 -5.66 2.80 24.38
N ILE A 239 -4.58 3.53 24.11
CA ILE A 239 -3.46 3.03 23.33
C ILE A 239 -2.59 2.19 24.25
N SER A 240 -2.59 0.88 24.00
CA SER A 240 -1.78 -0.08 24.76
C SER A 240 -0.31 0.24 24.53
N GLY A 241 0.51 0.27 25.60
CA GLY A 241 1.92 0.69 25.50
C GLY A 241 2.11 2.22 25.51
N GLY A 242 1.05 3.01 25.62
CA GLY A 242 1.14 4.47 25.68
C GLY A 242 1.71 5.05 24.39
N MET A 243 2.69 5.95 24.48
CA MET A 243 3.33 6.55 23.30
C MET A 243 4.10 5.52 22.45
N ALA A 244 4.63 4.45 23.06
CA ALA A 244 5.32 3.39 22.33
C ALA A 244 4.35 2.52 21.51
N GLY A 245 3.05 2.55 21.83
CA GLY A 245 2.03 1.85 21.06
C GLY A 245 1.54 2.61 19.83
N ILE A 246 2.14 3.76 19.49
CA ILE A 246 1.83 4.54 18.28
C ILE A 246 2.88 4.25 17.22
N LEU A 247 2.48 3.63 16.10
CA LEU A 247 3.35 3.26 14.99
C LEU A 247 3.58 4.41 14.01
N ASP A 248 2.51 5.13 13.66
CA ASP A 248 2.55 6.26 12.73
C ASP A 248 1.61 7.38 13.20
N LEU A 249 2.02 8.62 12.91
CA LEU A 249 1.25 9.81 13.21
C LEU A 249 1.31 10.76 12.02
N HIS A 250 0.17 11.03 11.38
CA HIS A 250 0.11 11.94 10.24
C HIS A 250 -1.13 12.84 10.26
N LEU A 251 -1.00 14.00 9.61
CA LEU A 251 -2.07 14.97 9.44
C LEU A 251 -2.66 14.90 8.02
N LYS A 252 -3.98 15.04 7.93
CA LYS A 252 -4.69 15.17 6.64
C LYS A 252 -5.91 16.07 6.73
N THR A 253 -6.39 16.55 5.59
CA THR A 253 -7.73 17.16 5.44
C THR A 253 -8.65 16.19 4.68
N ALA A 254 -9.83 16.66 4.27
CA ALA A 254 -10.72 15.88 3.40
C ALA A 254 -10.18 15.69 1.97
N THR A 255 -9.27 16.55 1.50
CA THR A 255 -8.87 16.66 0.09
C THR A 255 -7.37 16.58 -0.16
N THR A 256 -6.53 16.45 0.88
CA THR A 256 -5.06 16.56 0.77
C THR A 256 -4.31 15.27 1.14
N TRP A 257 -3.15 15.07 0.50
CA TRP A 257 -2.14 14.05 0.81
C TRP A 257 -1.54 14.19 2.23
N LEU A 258 -0.95 13.09 2.73
CA LEU A 258 -0.53 12.87 4.13
C LEU A 258 0.72 13.70 4.50
N PHE A 259 0.72 14.38 5.66
CA PHE A 259 1.90 15.05 6.22
C PHE A 259 2.32 14.40 7.55
N TYR A 260 3.54 13.84 7.60
CA TYR A 260 4.03 13.05 8.74
C TYR A 260 4.41 13.91 9.95
N VAL A 261 3.99 13.45 11.13
CA VAL A 261 4.32 14.01 12.45
C VAL A 261 5.29 13.10 13.22
N ILE A 262 5.15 11.78 13.12
CA ILE A 262 6.10 10.78 13.66
C ILE A 262 6.11 9.62 12.67
N LYS A 263 7.30 9.16 12.28
CA LYS A 263 7.49 7.86 11.59
C LYS A 263 8.30 6.97 12.53
N GLN A 264 7.68 6.00 13.19
CA GLN A 264 8.43 4.94 13.87
C GLN A 264 8.67 3.82 12.85
N ASP A 265 9.93 3.47 12.63
CA ASP A 265 10.28 2.38 11.74
C ASP A 265 9.90 1.03 12.40
N PHE A 266 9.07 0.28 11.66
CA PHE A 266 9.06 -1.19 11.50
C PHE A 266 7.80 -1.99 11.90
N SER A 267 7.25 -2.67 10.88
CA SER A 267 7.02 -4.12 10.82
C SER A 267 5.82 -4.77 11.59
N PHE A 268 4.97 -5.46 10.82
CA PHE A 268 4.05 -6.59 11.09
C PHE A 268 2.77 -6.50 11.90
N VAL A 269 1.75 -7.18 11.35
CA VAL A 269 0.58 -7.67 12.08
C VAL A 269 0.19 -9.07 11.63
N HIS A 270 0.15 -9.99 12.61
CA HIS A 270 -0.51 -11.30 12.58
C HIS A 270 -2.05 -11.21 12.46
N LEU A 271 -2.66 -12.14 11.72
CA LEU A 271 -4.10 -12.40 11.65
C LEU A 271 -4.54 -13.50 12.66
N PRO A 272 -5.72 -13.42 13.31
CA PRO A 272 -6.26 -14.49 14.15
C PRO A 272 -7.16 -15.48 13.38
N SER A 273 -7.16 -16.72 13.86
CA SER A 273 -7.82 -17.94 13.34
C SER A 273 -9.35 -17.88 13.22
N LEU A 274 -9.87 -18.29 12.06
CA LEU A 274 -11.29 -18.61 11.81
C LEU A 274 -11.61 -20.07 12.18
N ASN A 275 -12.80 -20.29 12.74
CA ASN A 275 -13.27 -21.58 13.24
C ASN A 275 -13.48 -22.61 12.11
N SER A 276 -12.80 -23.76 12.22
CA SER A 276 -12.68 -24.82 11.19
C SER A 276 -14.02 -25.38 10.68
N SER A 277 -15.05 -25.40 11.52
CA SER A 277 -16.37 -25.93 11.16
C SER A 277 -17.14 -25.07 10.16
N ARG A 278 -17.04 -23.74 10.26
CA ARG A 278 -17.75 -22.82 9.35
C ARG A 278 -17.07 -22.67 8.00
N LEU A 279 -15.75 -22.85 7.95
CA LEU A 279 -15.00 -22.91 6.69
C LEU A 279 -15.33 -24.17 5.89
N LYS A 280 -15.51 -25.32 6.55
CA LYS A 280 -15.93 -26.57 5.88
C LYS A 280 -17.33 -26.48 5.30
N GLU A 281 -18.25 -25.80 6.00
CA GLU A 281 -19.63 -25.60 5.54
C GLU A 281 -19.70 -24.65 4.34
N LEU A 282 -18.97 -23.51 4.39
CA LEU A 282 -18.86 -22.58 3.27
C LEU A 282 -18.15 -23.18 2.05
N TYR A 283 -17.14 -24.03 2.29
CA TYR A 283 -16.44 -24.76 1.23
C TYR A 283 -17.37 -25.78 0.55
N SER A 284 -18.19 -26.50 1.32
CA SER A 284 -19.14 -27.48 0.76
C SER A 284 -20.26 -26.81 -0.03
N GLN A 285 -20.78 -25.68 0.45
CA GLN A 285 -21.79 -24.87 -0.27
C GLN A 285 -21.22 -24.25 -1.55
N SER A 286 -19.94 -23.86 -1.54
CA SER A 286 -19.21 -23.39 -2.72
C SER A 286 -19.01 -24.52 -3.74
N LEU A 287 -18.74 -25.75 -3.28
CA LEU A 287 -18.57 -26.92 -4.14
C LEU A 287 -19.89 -27.28 -4.86
N GLU A 288 -21.01 -27.29 -4.14
CA GLU A 288 -22.34 -27.57 -4.72
C GLU A 288 -22.79 -26.48 -5.71
N ALA A 289 -22.50 -25.20 -5.42
CA ALA A 289 -22.76 -24.10 -6.34
C ALA A 289 -21.90 -24.18 -7.61
N SER A 290 -20.65 -24.63 -7.50
CA SER A 290 -19.75 -24.87 -8.63
C SER A 290 -20.27 -26.01 -9.53
N HIS A 291 -20.70 -27.13 -8.93
CA HIS A 291 -21.22 -28.28 -9.67
C HIS A 291 -22.52 -27.99 -10.46
N TYR A 292 -23.35 -27.06 -9.97
CA TYR A 292 -24.57 -26.66 -10.68
C TYR A 292 -24.29 -25.75 -11.89
N LEU A 293 -23.22 -24.97 -11.86
CA LEU A 293 -22.76 -24.11 -12.97
C LEU A 293 -21.90 -24.85 -14.01
N ASP A 294 -21.33 -26.00 -13.64
CA ASP A 294 -20.41 -26.79 -14.47
C ASP A 294 -21.09 -27.56 -15.62
N ASN A 295 -22.37 -27.93 -15.50
CA ASN A 295 -22.98 -28.87 -16.46
C ASN A 295 -23.38 -28.25 -17.80
N ASN A 296 -23.64 -26.94 -17.89
CA ASN A 296 -24.03 -26.29 -19.15
C ASN A 296 -22.92 -25.44 -19.78
N THR A 297 -21.91 -25.02 -19.00
CA THR A 297 -20.85 -24.11 -19.47
C THR A 297 -19.65 -24.87 -20.06
N ASN A 298 -19.41 -26.11 -19.63
CA ASN A 298 -18.27 -26.92 -20.10
C ASN A 298 -18.39 -27.37 -21.57
N LEU A 299 -19.60 -27.57 -22.09
CA LEU A 299 -19.80 -27.92 -23.50
C LEU A 299 -19.45 -26.77 -24.46
N ILE A 300 -19.70 -25.52 -24.07
CA ILE A 300 -19.42 -24.35 -24.90
C ILE A 300 -17.94 -23.94 -24.82
N LEU A 301 -17.31 -24.09 -23.65
CA LEU A 301 -15.89 -23.77 -23.46
C LEU A 301 -14.93 -24.82 -24.05
N GLN A 302 -15.35 -26.09 -24.18
CA GLN A 302 -14.53 -27.12 -24.83
C GLN A 302 -14.42 -26.94 -26.35
N GLU A 303 -15.40 -26.30 -27.01
CA GLU A 303 -15.36 -26.03 -28.45
C GLU A 303 -14.70 -24.69 -28.79
N ALA A 304 -14.66 -23.73 -27.86
CA ALA A 304 -14.02 -22.43 -28.06
C ALA A 304 -12.51 -22.49 -27.82
N ARG A 305 -11.76 -23.12 -28.74
CA ARG A 305 -10.29 -22.94 -28.84
C ARG A 305 -10.01 -21.48 -29.23
N LEU A 306 -10.01 -20.58 -28.25
CA LEU A 306 -9.61 -19.20 -28.45
C LEU A 306 -8.12 -19.16 -28.76
N LYS A 307 -7.80 -18.97 -30.04
CA LYS A 307 -6.45 -18.65 -30.51
C LYS A 307 -6.15 -17.22 -30.04
N PRO A 308 -5.16 -16.97 -29.15
CA PRO A 308 -4.67 -15.63 -28.91
C PRO A 308 -4.17 -15.03 -30.22
N ALA A 309 -3.97 -13.70 -30.25
CA ALA A 309 -3.40 -13.03 -31.40
C ALA A 309 -2.14 -13.77 -31.88
N THR A 310 -1.96 -13.86 -33.21
CA THR A 310 -0.89 -14.66 -33.85
C THR A 310 0.53 -14.23 -33.48
N ASN A 311 0.68 -13.13 -32.73
CA ASN A 311 1.92 -12.53 -32.25
C ASN A 311 2.18 -12.73 -30.74
N SER A 312 1.50 -13.65 -30.07
CA SER A 312 1.82 -14.00 -28.68
C SER A 312 3.07 -14.88 -28.60
N TYR A 313 3.98 -14.57 -27.67
CA TYR A 313 5.20 -15.37 -27.43
C TYR A 313 4.91 -16.72 -26.80
N VAL A 314 3.70 -16.88 -26.25
CA VAL A 314 3.28 -18.07 -25.51
C VAL A 314 2.21 -18.80 -26.31
N LYS A 315 2.50 -20.04 -26.72
CA LYS A 315 1.45 -20.93 -27.25
C LYS A 315 0.49 -21.27 -26.11
N PRO A 316 -0.82 -21.03 -26.26
CA PRO A 316 -1.78 -21.32 -25.20
C PRO A 316 -1.81 -22.83 -24.93
N ARG A 317 -1.48 -23.23 -23.71
CA ARG A 317 -1.81 -24.56 -23.18
C ARG A 317 -2.84 -24.36 -22.08
N PHE A 318 -4.11 -24.55 -22.43
CA PHE A 318 -5.17 -24.59 -21.44
C PHE A 318 -5.13 -25.93 -20.70
N PRO A 319 -5.23 -25.94 -19.36
CA PRO A 319 -5.25 -27.19 -18.61
C PRO A 319 -6.46 -28.04 -19.03
N LEU A 320 -6.19 -29.22 -19.58
CA LEU A 320 -7.20 -30.27 -19.71
C LEU A 320 -7.56 -30.72 -18.29
N HIS A 321 -8.83 -30.59 -17.91
CA HIS A 321 -9.31 -30.74 -16.54
C HIS A 321 -9.20 -32.17 -15.96
N SER A 322 -8.42 -33.08 -16.55
CA SER A 322 -8.36 -34.49 -16.15
C SER A 322 -6.99 -35.16 -16.21
N LYS A 323 -5.89 -34.42 -16.40
CA LYS A 323 -4.56 -34.97 -16.12
C LYS A 323 -3.98 -34.30 -14.89
N GLN A 324 -4.10 -34.96 -13.74
CA GLN A 324 -3.07 -34.85 -12.70
C GLN A 324 -1.71 -34.88 -13.41
N ILE A 325 -0.90 -33.85 -13.24
CA ILE A 325 0.45 -33.78 -13.81
C ILE A 325 1.21 -34.91 -13.12
N SER A 326 1.20 -36.10 -13.72
CA SER A 326 1.63 -37.34 -13.06
C SER A 326 3.13 -37.37 -12.89
N HIS A 327 3.87 -36.49 -13.58
CA HIS A 327 5.30 -36.27 -13.43
C HIS A 327 5.63 -34.82 -13.78
N ILE A 328 5.71 -33.93 -12.79
CA ILE A 328 6.25 -32.57 -12.99
C ILE A 328 7.77 -32.72 -13.10
N HIS A 329 8.33 -32.36 -14.27
CA HIS A 329 9.77 -32.23 -14.45
C HIS A 329 10.14 -30.79 -14.12
N LEU A 330 10.83 -30.60 -12.99
CA LEU A 330 11.31 -29.30 -12.53
C LEU A 330 12.68 -29.01 -13.13
N GLU A 331 12.93 -27.75 -13.44
CA GLU A 331 14.25 -27.27 -13.83
C GLU A 331 15.13 -27.02 -12.60
N ASN A 332 16.43 -26.86 -12.83
CA ASN A 332 17.37 -26.50 -11.78
C ASN A 332 17.24 -25.01 -11.45
N ALA A 333 16.24 -24.66 -10.64
CA ALA A 333 15.86 -23.27 -10.40
C ALA A 333 15.44 -23.00 -8.95
N THR A 334 15.49 -21.72 -8.55
CA THR A 334 15.01 -21.25 -7.25
C THR A 334 14.22 -19.95 -7.36
N LEU A 335 13.31 -19.74 -6.41
CA LEU A 335 12.78 -18.42 -6.10
C LEU A 335 13.80 -17.71 -5.20
N LEU A 336 14.15 -16.46 -5.49
CA LEU A 336 15.20 -15.70 -4.82
C LEU A 336 14.64 -14.39 -4.26
N MET A 337 14.92 -14.11 -3.00
CA MET A 337 14.55 -12.85 -2.35
C MET A 337 15.69 -12.29 -1.50
N LEU A 338 16.13 -11.08 -1.84
CA LEU A 338 16.97 -10.24 -0.98
C LEU A 338 16.05 -9.40 -0.10
N CYS A 339 16.11 -9.57 1.22
CA CYS A 339 15.18 -8.90 2.11
C CYS A 339 15.73 -8.77 3.53
N ARG A 340 15.22 -7.79 4.27
CA ARG A 340 15.56 -7.59 5.68
C ARG A 340 14.53 -8.22 6.61
N ASN A 341 14.98 -8.50 7.82
CA ASN A 341 14.15 -9.11 8.87
C ASN A 341 12.83 -8.35 9.12
N TRP A 342 12.87 -7.02 9.10
CA TRP A 342 11.71 -6.17 9.35
C TRP A 342 10.72 -6.09 8.16
N GLU A 343 11.13 -6.55 6.97
CA GLU A 343 10.29 -6.55 5.77
C GLU A 343 9.44 -7.80 5.66
N LEU A 344 9.51 -8.73 6.62
CA LEU A 344 8.79 -9.99 6.43
C LEU A 344 7.24 -9.86 6.28
N PRO A 345 6.48 -8.74 6.55
CA PRO A 345 5.03 -8.79 6.33
C PRO A 345 4.78 -8.69 4.84
N GLU A 346 5.58 -7.85 4.20
CA GLU A 346 5.65 -7.66 2.77
C GLU A 346 6.28 -8.90 2.10
N VAL A 347 7.26 -9.56 2.72
CA VAL A 347 7.77 -10.88 2.25
C VAL A 347 6.66 -11.92 2.26
N LEU A 348 5.95 -12.11 3.39
CA LEU A 348 4.90 -13.11 3.51
C LEU A 348 3.72 -12.83 2.56
N LYS A 349 3.40 -11.55 2.32
CA LYS A 349 2.41 -11.15 1.32
C LYS A 349 2.84 -11.56 -0.09
N SER A 350 4.09 -11.29 -0.44
CA SER A 350 4.67 -11.61 -1.75
C SER A 350 4.76 -13.12 -1.97
N MET A 351 5.22 -13.85 -0.94
CA MET A 351 5.25 -15.31 -0.94
C MET A 351 3.85 -15.89 -1.10
N ARG A 352 2.85 -15.39 -0.35
CA ARG A 352 1.45 -15.85 -0.50
C ARG A 352 0.98 -15.69 -1.95
N SER A 353 1.23 -14.53 -2.56
CA SER A 353 0.86 -14.28 -3.95
C SER A 353 1.57 -15.25 -4.90
N MET A 354 2.89 -15.44 -4.76
CA MET A 354 3.65 -16.38 -5.57
C MET A 354 3.19 -17.83 -5.39
N GLU A 355 2.98 -18.28 -4.15
CA GLU A 355 2.49 -19.62 -3.83
C GLU A 355 1.10 -19.86 -4.42
N ASP A 356 0.17 -18.93 -4.25
CA ASP A 356 -1.21 -19.07 -4.74
C ASP A 356 -1.30 -19.08 -6.27
N LYS A 357 -0.42 -18.32 -6.95
CA LYS A 357 -0.43 -18.14 -8.40
C LYS A 357 0.45 -19.11 -9.17
N PHE A 358 1.48 -19.66 -8.54
CA PHE A 358 2.50 -20.47 -9.19
C PHE A 358 2.99 -21.60 -8.29
N ASN A 359 3.67 -21.26 -7.18
CA ASN A 359 4.60 -22.20 -6.57
C ASN A 359 3.93 -23.35 -5.80
N ARG A 360 2.65 -23.21 -5.40
CA ARG A 360 1.89 -24.32 -4.81
C ARG A 360 1.79 -25.53 -5.73
N ASP A 361 1.87 -25.33 -7.05
CA ASP A 361 1.74 -26.41 -8.02
C ASP A 361 3.11 -27.02 -8.42
N TYR A 362 4.23 -26.30 -8.22
CA TYR A 362 5.57 -26.71 -8.69
C TYR A 362 6.60 -26.96 -7.57
N HIS A 363 6.43 -26.33 -6.40
CA HIS A 363 7.27 -26.52 -5.21
C HIS A 363 8.77 -26.22 -5.42
N TYR A 364 9.09 -25.19 -6.21
CA TYR A 364 10.46 -24.72 -6.35
C TYR A 364 11.02 -24.23 -4.99
N PRO A 365 12.33 -24.43 -4.73
CA PRO A 365 12.98 -23.93 -3.53
C PRO A 365 12.92 -22.40 -3.44
N TRP A 366 12.98 -21.90 -2.20
CA TRP A 366 13.17 -20.49 -1.88
C TRP A 366 14.56 -20.26 -1.29
N VAL A 367 15.27 -19.27 -1.80
CA VAL A 367 16.53 -18.76 -1.24
C VAL A 367 16.31 -17.33 -0.77
N PHE A 368 16.57 -17.09 0.51
CA PHE A 368 16.54 -15.77 1.13
C PHE A 368 17.96 -15.32 1.44
N LEU A 369 18.29 -14.08 1.07
CA LEU A 369 19.59 -13.46 1.33
C LEU A 369 19.40 -12.16 2.12
N ASN A 370 20.34 -11.86 3.01
CA ASN A 370 20.31 -10.66 3.85
C ASN A 370 21.73 -10.25 4.26
N ASP A 371 21.97 -8.96 4.44
CA ASP A 371 23.25 -8.41 4.92
C ASP A 371 23.46 -8.58 6.43
N VAL A 372 22.44 -9.08 7.13
CA VAL A 372 22.50 -9.51 8.52
C VAL A 372 21.85 -10.89 8.70
N ASN A 373 22.13 -11.57 9.81
CA ASN A 373 21.51 -12.85 10.11
C ASN A 373 19.98 -12.74 10.17
N PHE A 374 19.29 -13.72 9.57
CA PHE A 374 17.85 -13.83 9.70
C PHE A 374 17.45 -14.21 11.13
N THR A 375 16.37 -13.61 11.62
CA THR A 375 15.80 -13.97 12.93
C THR A 375 15.12 -15.33 12.87
N GLY A 376 15.03 -16.03 14.01
CA GLY A 376 14.30 -17.29 14.09
C GLY A 376 12.81 -17.16 13.72
N ASP A 377 12.21 -16.01 14.01
CA ASP A 377 10.82 -15.71 13.59
C ASP A 377 10.70 -15.59 12.07
N PHE A 378 11.64 -14.91 11.41
CA PHE A 378 11.68 -14.79 9.96
C PHE A 378 11.77 -16.17 9.30
N ILE A 379 12.73 -16.98 9.74
CA ILE A 379 12.96 -18.34 9.22
C ILE A 379 11.71 -19.19 9.41
N SER A 380 11.14 -19.19 10.63
CA SER A 380 9.95 -19.97 10.96
C SER A 380 8.74 -19.60 10.09
N GLN A 381 8.43 -18.30 9.97
CA GLN A 381 7.24 -17.85 9.25
C GLN A 381 7.36 -18.04 7.74
N THR A 382 8.53 -17.76 7.14
CA THR A 382 8.75 -18.00 5.71
C THR A 382 8.77 -19.49 5.37
N THR A 383 9.40 -20.33 6.20
CA THR A 383 9.36 -21.80 6.03
C THR A 383 7.93 -22.34 6.08
N ASN A 384 7.08 -21.83 6.99
CA ASN A 384 5.68 -22.24 7.08
C ASN A 384 4.80 -21.73 5.93
N MET A 385 5.21 -20.65 5.24
CA MET A 385 4.49 -20.11 4.09
C MET A 385 4.82 -20.86 2.79
N ALA A 386 6.09 -21.25 2.62
CA ALA A 386 6.59 -21.90 1.42
C ALA A 386 6.05 -23.33 1.27
N THR A 387 5.74 -23.72 0.03
CA THR A 387 5.46 -25.14 -0.28
C THR A 387 6.71 -25.91 -0.70
N GLY A 388 7.72 -25.22 -1.24
CA GLY A 388 9.05 -25.76 -1.52
C GLY A 388 10.04 -25.56 -0.36
N PRO A 389 11.24 -26.19 -0.41
CA PRO A 389 12.24 -26.06 0.65
C PRO A 389 12.82 -24.65 0.72
N THR A 390 13.09 -24.15 1.93
CA THR A 390 13.65 -22.81 2.17
C THR A 390 15.13 -22.88 2.56
N SER A 391 15.91 -21.87 2.15
CA SER A 391 17.32 -21.70 2.49
C SER A 391 17.60 -20.23 2.81
N TYR A 392 18.50 -19.98 3.76
CA TYR A 392 18.76 -18.64 4.31
C TYR A 392 20.26 -18.36 4.33
N GLY A 393 20.71 -17.33 3.63
CA GLY A 393 22.12 -16.96 3.50
C GLY A 393 22.42 -15.59 4.09
N LEU A 394 23.49 -15.52 4.89
CA LEU A 394 24.13 -14.26 5.27
C LEU A 394 25.09 -13.85 4.17
N ILE A 395 24.94 -12.64 3.64
CA ILE A 395 25.83 -12.11 2.62
C ILE A 395 27.19 -11.79 3.27
N PRO A 396 28.31 -12.28 2.72
CA PRO A 396 29.63 -11.91 3.20
C PRO A 396 29.83 -10.39 3.16
N GLU A 397 30.45 -9.82 4.20
CA GLU A 397 30.68 -8.38 4.29
C GLU A 397 31.40 -7.79 3.06
N ASN A 398 32.33 -8.55 2.46
CA ASN A 398 33.07 -8.12 1.27
C ASN A 398 32.21 -8.03 0.01
N ASP A 399 31.11 -8.78 -0.05
CA ASP A 399 30.17 -8.78 -1.18
C ASP A 399 29.14 -7.66 -1.05
N TRP A 400 28.88 -7.18 0.18
CA TRP A 400 27.89 -6.15 0.48
C TRP A 400 28.48 -4.75 0.70
N ASN A 401 29.52 -4.64 1.52
CA ASN A 401 30.03 -3.36 1.99
C ASN A 401 30.73 -2.58 0.88
N THR A 402 30.81 -1.26 1.07
CA THR A 402 31.57 -0.38 0.17
C THR A 402 33.04 -0.82 0.17
N PRO A 403 33.64 -1.13 -1.00
CA PRO A 403 35.02 -1.58 -1.08
C PRO A 403 36.00 -0.44 -0.76
N ASP A 404 37.18 -0.79 -0.26
CA ASP A 404 38.20 0.17 0.17
C ASP A 404 38.77 1.02 -0.98
N SER A 405 38.60 0.58 -2.23
CA SER A 405 38.95 1.37 -3.42
C SER A 405 38.14 2.65 -3.57
N ILE A 406 36.98 2.76 -2.90
CA ILE A 406 36.13 3.94 -2.96
C ILE A 406 36.65 5.02 -1.99
N ASN A 407 36.93 6.20 -2.53
CA ASN A 407 37.34 7.36 -1.75
C ASN A 407 36.19 7.84 -0.86
N LYS A 408 36.34 7.62 0.46
CA LYS A 408 35.32 7.90 1.48
C LYS A 408 34.92 9.39 1.53
N THR A 409 35.86 10.31 1.28
CA THR A 409 35.61 11.76 1.28
C THR A 409 34.78 12.16 0.07
N ARG A 410 35.22 11.78 -1.13
CA ARG A 410 34.47 12.03 -2.38
C ARG A 410 33.07 11.42 -2.31
N TYR A 411 32.96 10.19 -1.82
CA TYR A 411 31.67 9.53 -1.66
C TYR A 411 30.74 10.31 -0.70
N ALA A 412 31.26 10.81 0.42
CA ALA A 412 30.47 11.63 1.34
C ALA A 412 29.99 12.96 0.72
N GLU A 413 30.78 13.55 -0.17
CA GLU A 413 30.40 14.75 -0.93
C GLU A 413 29.31 14.44 -1.95
N CYS A 414 29.45 13.37 -2.74
CA CYS A 414 28.44 12.89 -3.68
C CYS A 414 27.09 12.63 -2.99
N LEU A 415 27.09 11.98 -1.81
CA LEU A 415 25.87 11.76 -1.04
C LEU A 415 25.18 13.07 -0.65
N LYS A 416 25.95 14.09 -0.23
CA LYS A 416 25.40 15.41 0.12
C LYS A 416 24.80 16.11 -1.09
N ASP A 417 25.46 16.01 -2.24
CA ASP A 417 24.98 16.59 -3.48
C ASP A 417 23.68 15.92 -3.95
N TYR A 418 23.63 14.59 -3.95
CA TYR A 418 22.43 13.83 -4.31
C TYR A 418 21.26 14.07 -3.35
N ILE A 419 21.52 14.28 -2.06
CA ILE A 419 20.49 14.72 -1.09
C ILE A 419 20.00 16.13 -1.43
N LYS A 420 20.91 17.05 -1.75
CA LYS A 420 20.58 18.44 -2.06
C LYS A 420 19.74 18.56 -3.33
N ASN A 421 19.98 17.69 -4.31
CA ASN A 421 19.28 17.68 -5.60
C ASN A 421 18.01 16.79 -5.58
N ASP A 422 17.54 16.35 -4.41
CA ASP A 422 16.34 15.53 -4.23
C ASP A 422 16.33 14.23 -5.07
N VAL A 423 17.50 13.65 -5.35
CA VAL A 423 17.61 12.39 -6.09
C VAL A 423 17.03 11.25 -5.25
N ILE A 424 16.13 10.44 -5.83
CA ILE A 424 15.49 9.33 -5.14
C ILE A 424 16.52 8.31 -4.63
N TYR A 425 16.47 8.05 -3.32
CA TYR A 425 17.46 7.28 -2.55
C TYR A 425 18.90 7.83 -2.58
N GLY A 426 19.11 9.08 -3.02
CA GLY A 426 20.42 9.68 -3.23
C GLY A 426 21.36 9.62 -2.02
N GLY A 427 20.80 9.81 -0.82
CA GLY A 427 21.54 9.74 0.45
C GLY A 427 21.68 8.33 1.07
N SER A 428 21.10 7.29 0.46
CA SER A 428 21.07 5.95 1.05
C SER A 428 22.32 5.14 0.69
N ARG A 429 23.15 4.85 1.70
CA ARG A 429 24.33 3.98 1.55
C ARG A 429 23.95 2.53 1.30
N SER A 430 22.99 2.01 2.07
CA SER A 430 22.56 0.62 1.95
C SER A 430 21.85 0.33 0.63
N TYR A 431 21.17 1.33 0.03
CA TYR A 431 20.58 1.18 -1.30
C TYR A 431 21.65 1.00 -2.39
N ARG A 432 22.78 1.68 -2.28
CA ARG A 432 23.91 1.55 -3.23
C ARG A 432 24.62 0.21 -3.10
N ASN A 433 24.79 -0.25 -1.85
CA ASN A 433 25.27 -1.61 -1.58
C ASN A 433 24.33 -2.65 -2.22
N MET A 434 23.01 -2.48 -2.05
CA MET A 434 22.00 -3.34 -2.68
C MET A 434 22.11 -3.34 -4.20
N CYS A 435 22.18 -2.16 -4.85
CA CYS A 435 22.33 -2.07 -6.31
C CYS A 435 23.59 -2.80 -6.80
N ARG A 436 24.74 -2.59 -6.13
CA ARG A 436 25.98 -3.27 -6.50
C ARG A 436 25.90 -4.79 -6.25
N PHE A 437 25.31 -5.20 -5.14
CA PHE A 437 25.13 -6.60 -4.78
C PHE A 437 24.27 -7.34 -5.82
N ASN A 438 23.13 -6.77 -6.20
CA ASN A 438 22.28 -7.33 -7.24
C ASN A 438 22.96 -7.27 -8.61
N SER A 439 23.80 -6.26 -8.88
CA SER A 439 24.54 -6.20 -10.16
C SER A 439 25.63 -7.26 -10.30
N GLY A 440 26.24 -7.73 -9.21
CA GLY A 440 27.49 -8.49 -9.34
C GLY A 440 27.74 -9.63 -8.36
N PHE A 441 26.91 -9.82 -7.33
CA PHE A 441 27.25 -10.74 -6.23
C PHE A 441 26.18 -11.76 -5.89
N PHE A 442 24.88 -11.50 -6.15
CA PHE A 442 23.83 -12.45 -5.77
C PHE A 442 24.05 -13.83 -6.40
N PHE A 443 24.33 -13.90 -7.70
CA PHE A 443 24.54 -15.15 -8.43
C PHE A 443 25.81 -15.92 -8.06
N ARG A 444 26.67 -15.31 -7.23
CA ARG A 444 27.92 -15.87 -6.69
C ARG A 444 27.78 -16.41 -5.27
N GLN A 445 26.65 -16.18 -4.61
CA GLN A 445 26.41 -16.67 -3.25
C GLN A 445 26.34 -18.20 -3.23
N ASP A 446 26.88 -18.82 -2.18
CA ASP A 446 26.98 -20.28 -2.04
C ASP A 446 25.66 -21.02 -2.28
N LEU A 447 24.56 -20.47 -1.76
CA LEU A 447 23.21 -21.03 -1.92
C LEU A 447 22.71 -21.02 -3.37
N LEU A 448 23.28 -20.18 -4.23
CA LEU A 448 22.88 -20.03 -5.62
C LEU A 448 23.77 -20.81 -6.60
N LEU A 449 24.97 -21.25 -6.18
CA LEU A 449 25.92 -21.96 -7.06
C LEU A 449 25.36 -23.24 -7.67
N SER A 450 24.43 -23.90 -6.97
CA SER A 450 23.81 -25.14 -7.44
C SER A 450 22.69 -24.95 -8.45
N TYR A 451 22.18 -23.74 -8.65
CA TYR A 451 21.06 -23.45 -9.54
C TYR A 451 21.52 -22.88 -10.88
N ASP A 452 20.74 -23.18 -11.93
CA ASP A 452 20.90 -22.61 -13.28
C ASP A 452 19.99 -21.41 -13.48
N TYR A 453 18.77 -21.42 -12.92
CA TYR A 453 17.83 -20.30 -13.02
C TYR A 453 17.44 -19.74 -11.66
N TYR A 454 17.08 -18.46 -11.64
CA TYR A 454 16.43 -17.82 -10.50
C TYR A 454 15.21 -17.04 -10.95
N PHE A 455 14.26 -16.90 -10.05
CA PHE A 455 13.17 -15.94 -10.17
C PHE A 455 13.27 -14.98 -8.99
N ARG A 456 13.68 -13.74 -9.27
CA ARG A 456 13.70 -12.67 -8.28
C ARG A 456 12.29 -12.27 -7.88
N VAL A 457 12.06 -12.27 -6.58
CA VAL A 457 10.83 -11.84 -5.92
C VAL A 457 11.20 -10.81 -4.86
N GLU A 458 10.64 -9.61 -4.92
CA GLU A 458 10.84 -8.56 -3.92
C GLU A 458 9.71 -8.57 -2.87
N PRO A 459 9.95 -8.02 -1.66
CA PRO A 459 8.87 -7.73 -0.72
C PRO A 459 7.87 -6.71 -1.29
N GLY A 460 6.59 -6.89 -0.98
CA GLY A 460 5.52 -5.92 -1.29
C GLY A 460 4.95 -6.02 -2.70
N ILE A 461 5.22 -7.12 -3.41
CA ILE A 461 4.69 -7.38 -4.75
C ILE A 461 3.34 -8.11 -4.70
N GLU A 462 2.66 -8.16 -5.85
CA GLU A 462 1.49 -9.00 -6.07
C GLU A 462 1.42 -9.48 -7.52
N TYR A 463 1.09 -10.76 -7.72
CA TYR A 463 0.77 -11.38 -9.00
C TYR A 463 -0.74 -11.50 -9.17
N PHE A 464 -1.26 -10.94 -10.27
CA PHE A 464 -2.70 -10.90 -10.52
C PHE A 464 -3.21 -12.16 -11.21
N CYS A 465 -2.37 -12.78 -12.04
CA CYS A 465 -2.72 -13.88 -12.93
C CYS A 465 -2.08 -15.19 -12.50
N ASP A 466 -2.71 -16.32 -12.82
CA ASP A 466 -2.16 -17.64 -12.54
C ASP A 466 -1.10 -18.04 -13.57
N PHE A 467 0.00 -18.61 -13.09
CA PHE A 467 1.10 -19.14 -13.89
C PHE A 467 0.71 -20.54 -14.37
N GLN A 468 -0.08 -20.60 -15.43
CA GLN A 468 -0.56 -21.87 -16.01
C GLN A 468 0.54 -22.76 -16.62
N MET A 469 1.81 -22.33 -16.55
CA MET A 469 2.98 -23.05 -17.03
C MET A 469 4.17 -22.72 -16.13
N ASP A 470 5.14 -23.63 -16.11
CA ASP A 470 6.43 -23.44 -15.49
C ASP A 470 7.26 -22.40 -16.28
N PRO A 471 7.55 -21.21 -15.71
CA PRO A 471 8.31 -20.19 -16.40
C PRO A 471 9.77 -20.60 -16.60
N PHE A 472 10.37 -21.39 -15.69
CA PHE A 472 11.76 -21.84 -15.85
C PHE A 472 11.90 -22.81 -17.01
N ARG A 473 10.95 -23.74 -17.11
CA ARG A 473 10.88 -24.65 -18.26
C ARG A 473 10.65 -23.90 -19.56
N LEU A 474 9.79 -22.88 -19.55
CA LEU A 474 9.57 -22.04 -20.73
C LEU A 474 10.86 -21.32 -21.15
N MET A 475 11.63 -20.83 -20.19
CA MET A 475 12.93 -20.21 -20.46
C MET A 475 13.88 -21.22 -21.10
N LYS A 476 14.05 -22.40 -20.48
CA LYS A 476 14.95 -23.44 -20.97
C LYS A 476 14.57 -24.01 -22.33
N ASP A 477 13.30 -24.40 -22.52
CA ASP A 477 12.80 -25.02 -23.75
C ASP A 477 12.93 -24.07 -24.97
N ASN A 478 12.96 -22.75 -24.74
CA ASN A 478 13.10 -21.73 -25.79
C ASN A 478 14.47 -21.03 -25.80
N GLY A 479 15.46 -21.54 -25.04
CA GLY A 479 16.79 -20.95 -24.98
C GLY A 479 16.82 -19.50 -24.49
N LYS A 480 15.90 -19.11 -23.61
CA LYS A 480 15.85 -17.78 -23.01
C LYS A 480 16.76 -17.71 -21.78
N LYS A 481 17.41 -16.56 -21.62
CA LYS A 481 18.34 -16.24 -20.54
C LYS A 481 17.89 -15.09 -19.65
N TYR A 482 17.04 -14.19 -20.16
CA TYR A 482 16.54 -13.06 -19.37
C TYR A 482 15.06 -12.80 -19.63
N GLY A 483 14.27 -12.71 -18.56
CA GLY A 483 12.82 -12.60 -18.63
C GLY A 483 12.28 -11.47 -17.74
N PHE A 484 11.40 -10.63 -18.29
CA PHE A 484 10.85 -9.45 -17.60
C PHE A 484 9.35 -9.25 -17.85
N VAL A 485 8.71 -8.43 -17.02
CA VAL A 485 7.29 -8.01 -17.19
C VAL A 485 7.11 -6.51 -17.43
N ILE A 486 7.98 -5.66 -16.83
CA ILE A 486 7.94 -4.21 -16.96
C ILE A 486 9.27 -3.70 -17.54
N SER A 487 9.20 -2.70 -18.41
CA SER A 487 10.36 -1.91 -18.86
C SER A 487 10.01 -0.43 -18.86
N LEU A 488 10.91 0.43 -18.38
CA LEU A 488 10.65 1.85 -18.16
C LEU A 488 11.92 2.70 -18.32
N LEU A 489 11.74 4.03 -18.31
CA LEU A 489 12.84 5.00 -18.36
C LEU A 489 13.45 5.22 -16.98
N GLU A 490 14.78 5.12 -16.88
CA GLU A 490 15.53 5.52 -15.69
C GLU A 490 15.59 7.04 -15.55
N TYR A 491 15.80 7.52 -14.33
CA TYR A 491 16.08 8.92 -14.04
C TYR A 491 17.54 9.26 -14.42
N PRO A 492 17.77 10.17 -15.39
CA PRO A 492 19.13 10.50 -15.86
C PRO A 492 20.08 10.92 -14.74
N ASP A 493 19.58 11.66 -13.74
CA ASP A 493 20.37 12.17 -12.60
C ASP A 493 20.98 11.06 -11.72
N THR A 494 20.56 9.81 -11.91
CA THR A 494 21.05 8.67 -11.13
C THR A 494 22.21 7.93 -11.80
N ILE A 495 22.40 8.14 -13.09
CA ILE A 495 23.35 7.41 -13.95
C ILE A 495 24.06 8.34 -14.97
N PRO A 496 24.49 9.56 -14.60
CA PRO A 496 25.01 10.52 -15.58
C PRO A 496 26.22 10.03 -16.38
N THR A 497 27.09 9.18 -15.83
CA THR A 497 28.26 8.64 -16.56
C THR A 497 28.18 7.14 -16.84
N LEU A 498 27.04 6.49 -16.57
CA LEU A 498 26.91 5.05 -16.77
C LEU A 498 27.15 4.67 -18.23
N TRP A 499 26.48 5.34 -19.17
CA TRP A 499 26.61 5.01 -20.60
C TRP A 499 28.02 5.28 -21.13
N ASP A 500 28.61 6.42 -20.79
CA ASP A 500 29.98 6.76 -21.20
C ASP A 500 30.97 5.67 -20.72
N THR A 501 30.80 5.18 -19.49
CA THR A 501 31.61 4.06 -18.96
C THR A 501 31.38 2.75 -19.73
N VAL A 502 30.16 2.52 -20.21
CA VAL A 502 29.84 1.34 -21.04
C VAL A 502 30.45 1.47 -22.43
N GLU A 503 30.47 2.66 -23.02
CA GLU A 503 31.13 2.90 -24.30
C GLU A 503 32.64 2.68 -24.18
N ASP A 504 33.26 3.17 -23.11
CA ASP A 504 34.69 2.91 -22.83
C ASP A 504 34.97 1.39 -22.69
N PHE A 505 34.10 0.66 -21.99
CA PHE A 505 34.19 -0.80 -21.89
C PHE A 505 34.09 -1.48 -23.27
N LEU A 506 33.15 -1.06 -24.13
CA LEU A 506 32.99 -1.64 -25.48
C LEU A 506 34.13 -1.24 -26.42
N HIS A 507 34.75 -0.08 -26.23
CA HIS A 507 35.96 0.30 -26.96
C HIS A 507 37.16 -0.58 -26.57
N GLU A 508 37.28 -0.94 -25.30
CA GLU A 508 38.33 -1.85 -24.80
C GLU A 508 38.05 -3.32 -25.13
N HIS A 509 36.76 -3.70 -25.18
CA HIS A 509 36.29 -5.07 -25.41
C HIS A 509 35.22 -5.17 -26.51
N PRO A 510 35.54 -4.79 -27.77
CA PRO A 510 34.57 -4.83 -28.86
C PRO A 510 34.07 -6.25 -29.16
N GLU A 511 34.85 -7.28 -28.82
CA GLU A 511 34.48 -8.68 -28.99
C GLU A 511 33.28 -9.14 -28.14
N TYR A 512 32.91 -8.39 -27.10
CA TYR A 512 31.79 -8.73 -26.22
C TYR A 512 30.43 -8.25 -26.71
N GLN A 513 30.41 -7.32 -27.67
CA GLN A 513 29.15 -6.90 -28.25
C GLN A 513 28.62 -7.98 -29.20
N ASN A 514 27.44 -8.50 -28.88
CA ASN A 514 26.78 -9.48 -29.73
C ASN A 514 26.26 -8.80 -31.02
N THR A 515 26.48 -9.44 -32.16
CA THR A 515 26.04 -8.95 -33.47
C THR A 515 24.52 -8.92 -33.64
N ASP A 516 23.77 -9.80 -32.94
CA ASP A 516 22.31 -9.81 -32.92
C ASP A 516 21.75 -9.33 -31.57
N SER A 517 22.49 -8.40 -30.96
CA SER A 517 22.14 -7.76 -29.69
C SER A 517 20.86 -6.93 -29.79
N ALA A 518 20.27 -6.60 -28.64
CA ALA A 518 19.13 -5.68 -28.55
C ALA A 518 19.59 -4.24 -28.31
N VAL A 519 20.76 -3.84 -28.81
CA VAL A 519 21.32 -2.49 -28.54
C VAL A 519 20.38 -1.37 -28.97
N ASP A 520 19.65 -1.55 -30.07
CA ASP A 520 18.67 -0.59 -30.56
C ASP A 520 17.53 -0.33 -29.57
N PHE A 521 17.19 -1.29 -28.69
CA PHE A 521 16.21 -1.07 -27.63
C PHE A 521 16.65 0.03 -26.67
N ILE A 522 17.95 0.15 -26.39
CA ILE A 522 18.51 1.10 -25.42
C ILE A 522 19.13 2.36 -26.06
N THR A 523 19.32 2.43 -27.38
CA THR A 523 19.92 3.60 -28.05
C THR A 523 18.96 4.36 -28.97
N THR A 524 17.88 3.73 -29.44
CA THR A 524 16.91 4.39 -30.34
C THR A 524 16.10 5.46 -29.60
N LYS A 525 15.94 6.64 -30.20
CA LYS A 525 15.27 7.81 -29.58
C LYS A 525 14.01 8.26 -30.30
N GLU A 526 13.67 7.66 -31.44
CA GLU A 526 12.47 8.03 -32.17
C GLU A 526 11.18 7.75 -31.37
N PRO A 527 10.17 8.63 -31.47
CA PRO A 527 8.90 8.43 -30.76
C PRO A 527 8.21 7.12 -31.16
N ILE A 528 7.69 6.38 -30.19
CA ILE A 528 6.91 5.15 -30.43
C ILE A 528 5.53 5.28 -29.78
N GLY A 529 4.51 5.39 -30.62
CA GLY A 529 3.12 5.50 -30.19
C GLY A 529 2.69 6.95 -29.88
N PRO A 530 1.41 7.14 -29.48
CA PRO A 530 0.78 8.46 -29.42
C PRO A 530 1.26 9.33 -28.25
N LYS A 531 1.93 8.75 -27.24
CA LYS A 531 2.47 9.45 -26.08
C LYS A 531 3.86 8.89 -25.79
N THR A 532 4.90 9.65 -26.11
CA THR A 532 6.29 9.25 -25.84
C THR A 532 6.99 10.36 -25.06
N VAL A 533 7.76 9.98 -24.04
CA VAL A 533 8.77 10.87 -23.45
C VAL A 533 10.01 10.77 -24.34
N VAL A 534 10.39 11.88 -24.96
CA VAL A 534 11.63 11.95 -25.74
C VAL A 534 12.75 12.36 -24.79
N SER A 535 13.81 11.56 -24.72
CA SER A 535 15.00 11.93 -23.94
C SER A 535 15.63 13.18 -24.54
N THR A 536 15.88 14.19 -23.71
CA THR A 536 16.61 15.40 -24.08
C THR A 536 18.11 15.28 -23.82
N THR A 537 18.60 14.08 -23.47
CA THR A 537 20.03 13.83 -23.22
C THR A 537 20.80 13.73 -24.54
N ASP A 538 22.02 14.25 -24.55
CA ASP A 538 22.95 14.09 -25.68
C ASP A 538 23.54 12.67 -25.73
N SER A 539 23.58 11.96 -24.59
CA SER A 539 24.03 10.55 -24.50
C SER A 539 23.23 9.63 -25.44
N PRO A 540 23.86 8.71 -26.19
CA PRO A 540 23.15 7.73 -27.02
C PRO A 540 22.15 6.87 -26.23
N TYR A 541 22.41 6.61 -24.95
CA TYR A 541 21.47 5.87 -24.11
C TYR A 541 20.14 6.61 -23.97
N ASN A 542 19.05 5.92 -24.26
CA ASN A 542 17.68 6.45 -24.20
C ASN A 542 17.02 6.29 -22.81
N MET A 543 17.76 5.76 -21.82
CA MET A 543 17.33 5.46 -20.44
C MET A 543 16.42 4.24 -20.27
N CYS A 544 16.10 3.50 -21.34
CA CYS A 544 15.26 2.31 -21.24
C CYS A 544 15.96 1.15 -20.55
N HIS A 545 15.25 0.53 -19.62
CA HIS A 545 15.71 -0.67 -18.93
C HIS A 545 14.53 -1.58 -18.58
N PHE A 546 14.81 -2.86 -18.38
CA PHE A 546 13.93 -3.84 -17.76
C PHE A 546 13.91 -3.64 -16.24
N TRP A 547 12.74 -3.69 -15.62
CA TRP A 547 12.59 -3.39 -14.20
C TRP A 547 12.87 -4.62 -13.35
N SER A 548 14.09 -4.71 -12.83
CA SER A 548 14.70 -5.94 -12.26
C SER A 548 14.05 -6.50 -10.99
N ASN A 549 13.09 -5.80 -10.35
CA ASN A 549 12.37 -6.38 -9.20
C ASN A 549 11.54 -7.62 -9.57
N PHE A 550 11.14 -7.73 -10.85
CA PHE A 550 10.73 -8.98 -11.46
C PHE A 550 11.80 -9.39 -12.45
N GLU A 551 12.39 -10.56 -12.26
CA GLU A 551 13.42 -11.06 -13.15
C GLU A 551 13.44 -12.58 -13.09
N ILE A 552 13.31 -13.24 -14.25
CA ILE A 552 13.57 -14.68 -14.38
C ILE A 552 14.81 -14.80 -15.25
N GLY A 553 15.93 -15.20 -14.64
CA GLY A 553 17.24 -15.14 -15.28
C GLY A 553 17.98 -16.47 -15.23
N ASP A 554 18.79 -16.72 -16.26
CA ASP A 554 19.81 -17.76 -16.29
C ASP A 554 21.05 -17.25 -15.53
N LEU A 555 21.37 -17.88 -14.39
CA LEU A 555 22.53 -17.54 -13.57
C LEU A 555 23.85 -17.73 -14.35
N ASN A 556 23.88 -18.59 -15.36
CA ASN A 556 25.07 -18.81 -16.18
C ASN A 556 25.39 -17.61 -17.09
N PHE A 557 24.39 -16.79 -17.44
CA PHE A 557 24.64 -15.51 -18.10
C PHE A 557 25.41 -14.56 -17.17
N PHE A 558 24.96 -14.40 -15.93
CA PHE A 558 25.62 -13.53 -14.96
C PHE A 558 27.01 -14.04 -14.54
N ARG A 559 27.22 -15.36 -14.60
CA ARG A 559 28.52 -16.01 -14.35
C ARG A 559 29.44 -16.01 -15.58
N SER A 560 28.97 -15.58 -16.75
CA SER A 560 29.76 -15.59 -17.97
C SER A 560 30.93 -14.62 -17.85
N LYS A 561 32.01 -14.89 -18.60
CA LYS A 561 33.20 -14.03 -18.57
C LYS A 561 32.87 -12.61 -18.99
N GLU A 562 32.03 -12.47 -20.01
CA GLU A 562 31.59 -11.20 -20.59
C GLU A 562 30.84 -10.36 -19.55
N TYR A 563 29.88 -10.94 -18.83
CA TYR A 563 29.14 -10.23 -17.78
C TYR A 563 30.05 -9.89 -16.59
N LEU A 564 30.92 -10.81 -16.18
CA LEU A 564 31.85 -10.58 -15.07
C LEU A 564 32.83 -9.46 -15.39
N ASP A 565 33.41 -9.43 -16.58
CA ASP A 565 34.32 -8.37 -17.02
C ASP A 565 33.60 -7.02 -17.11
N TYR A 566 32.39 -7.00 -17.68
CA TYR A 566 31.50 -5.82 -17.70
C TYR A 566 31.23 -5.28 -16.29
N PHE A 567 30.75 -6.13 -15.38
CA PHE A 567 30.46 -5.73 -14.01
C PHE A 567 31.72 -5.24 -13.28
N ASN A 568 32.85 -5.92 -13.46
CA ASN A 568 34.11 -5.54 -12.83
C ASN A 568 34.59 -4.18 -13.33
N TYR A 569 34.46 -3.90 -14.63
CA TYR A 569 34.78 -2.61 -15.24
C TYR A 569 33.93 -1.48 -14.62
N LEU A 570 32.61 -1.68 -14.54
CA LEU A 570 31.70 -0.72 -13.90
C LEU A 570 32.00 -0.53 -12.41
N SER A 571 32.24 -1.63 -11.68
CA SER A 571 32.51 -1.57 -10.24
C SER A 571 33.82 -0.85 -9.92
N GLN A 572 34.83 -0.89 -10.80
CA GLN A 572 36.11 -0.19 -10.63
C GLN A 572 35.97 1.33 -10.86
N ASN A 573 35.10 1.74 -11.79
CA ASN A 573 34.80 3.16 -12.05
C ASN A 573 34.02 3.84 -10.91
N GLY A 574 33.40 3.04 -10.03
CA GLY A 574 32.85 3.52 -8.75
C GLY A 574 31.49 4.22 -8.84
N GLY A 575 30.82 4.19 -9.99
CA GLY A 575 29.53 4.84 -10.20
C GLY A 575 28.40 4.35 -9.29
N PHE A 576 28.45 3.11 -8.80
CA PHE A 576 27.54 2.62 -7.73
C PHE A 576 27.58 3.50 -6.47
N TYR A 577 28.74 4.10 -6.16
CA TYR A 577 28.95 4.90 -4.95
C TYR A 577 29.03 6.40 -5.23
N TYR A 578 29.75 6.83 -6.27
CA TYR A 578 29.83 8.25 -6.62
C TYR A 578 28.57 8.77 -7.31
N GLU A 579 27.78 7.92 -7.98
CA GLU A 579 26.54 8.30 -8.69
C GLU A 579 25.30 7.71 -8.03
N ARG A 580 24.48 6.86 -8.65
CA ARG A 580 23.48 5.97 -8.00
C ARG A 580 23.04 4.87 -8.98
N TRP A 581 24.01 4.21 -9.60
CA TRP A 581 23.74 3.16 -10.60
C TRP A 581 22.89 2.04 -9.99
N GLY A 582 21.70 1.86 -10.55
CA GLY A 582 20.79 0.76 -10.20
C GLY A 582 21.21 -0.54 -10.87
N ASP A 583 20.88 -1.68 -10.26
CA ASP A 583 21.04 -2.98 -10.91
C ASP A 583 20.15 -3.13 -12.15
N ALA A 584 18.96 -2.51 -12.17
CA ALA A 584 18.05 -2.57 -13.30
C ALA A 584 18.65 -2.05 -14.63
N PRO A 585 19.20 -0.82 -14.72
CA PRO A 585 19.90 -0.38 -15.93
C PRO A 585 21.17 -1.18 -16.21
N VAL A 586 21.93 -1.62 -15.18
CA VAL A 586 23.14 -2.42 -15.36
C VAL A 586 22.83 -3.78 -16.00
N HIS A 587 21.84 -4.52 -15.48
CA HIS A 587 21.38 -5.79 -16.05
C HIS A 587 20.84 -5.60 -17.46
N SER A 588 20.08 -4.53 -17.67
CA SER A 588 19.42 -4.28 -18.96
C SER A 588 20.40 -3.93 -20.06
N ILE A 589 21.42 -3.12 -19.76
CA ILE A 589 22.49 -2.80 -20.70
C ILE A 589 23.30 -4.07 -21.01
N ALA A 590 23.71 -4.84 -19.99
CA ALA A 590 24.41 -6.10 -20.19
C ALA A 590 23.59 -7.09 -21.04
N ALA A 591 22.33 -7.33 -20.71
CA ALA A 591 21.46 -8.21 -21.48
C ALA A 591 21.29 -7.70 -22.92
N SER A 592 21.11 -6.39 -23.11
CA SER A 592 20.89 -5.80 -24.43
C SER A 592 22.13 -5.76 -25.31
N LEU A 593 23.34 -5.86 -24.74
CA LEU A 593 24.62 -5.85 -25.47
C LEU A 593 25.21 -7.25 -25.67
N LEU A 594 25.17 -8.08 -24.63
CA LEU A 594 25.93 -9.34 -24.56
C LEU A 594 25.11 -10.56 -25.02
N LEU A 595 23.77 -10.50 -24.91
CA LEU A 595 22.89 -11.57 -25.37
C LEU A 595 22.40 -11.32 -26.81
N ASN A 596 22.00 -12.38 -27.49
CA ASN A 596 21.14 -12.22 -28.66
C ASN A 596 19.78 -11.71 -28.18
N LYS A 597 19.15 -10.80 -28.94
CA LYS A 597 17.82 -10.28 -28.58
C LYS A 597 16.78 -11.38 -28.38
N ASP A 598 16.89 -12.50 -29.12
CA ASP A 598 16.02 -13.67 -29.01
C ASP A 598 16.24 -14.50 -27.74
N GLU A 599 17.30 -14.26 -26.97
CA GLU A 599 17.50 -14.88 -25.64
C GLU A 599 16.78 -14.09 -24.53
N ILE A 600 16.23 -12.91 -24.83
CA ILE A 600 15.45 -12.08 -23.91
C ILE A 600 13.95 -12.32 -24.18
N MET A 601 13.12 -12.34 -23.14
CA MET A 601 11.68 -12.58 -23.24
C MET A 601 10.86 -11.60 -22.38
N HIS A 602 9.77 -11.11 -22.96
CA HIS A 602 8.72 -10.39 -22.23
C HIS A 602 7.59 -11.36 -21.86
N PHE A 603 7.27 -11.46 -20.57
CA PHE A 603 6.13 -12.24 -20.06
C PHE A 603 4.84 -11.41 -20.09
N GLU A 604 4.21 -11.35 -21.27
CA GLU A 604 2.97 -10.58 -21.46
C GLU A 604 1.74 -11.12 -20.73
N ASP A 605 1.79 -12.36 -20.23
CA ASP A 605 0.67 -13.07 -19.63
C ASP A 605 0.70 -13.08 -18.09
N ILE A 606 1.73 -12.48 -17.48
CA ILE A 606 1.89 -12.35 -16.03
C ILE A 606 1.44 -10.95 -15.60
N GLY A 607 0.32 -10.88 -14.89
CA GLY A 607 -0.08 -9.64 -14.20
C GLY A 607 0.75 -9.45 -12.93
N TYR A 608 1.33 -8.27 -12.77
CA TYR A 608 2.30 -7.97 -11.71
C TYR A 608 2.21 -6.51 -11.25
N THR A 609 2.45 -6.29 -9.96
CA THR A 609 2.72 -4.96 -9.42
C THR A 609 3.90 -4.95 -8.47
N HIS A 610 4.66 -3.87 -8.58
CA HIS A 610 5.52 -3.35 -7.54
C HIS A 610 5.24 -1.84 -7.52
N THR A 611 5.03 -1.25 -6.35
CA THR A 611 4.59 0.15 -6.27
C THR A 611 5.58 1.07 -7.00
N PRO A 612 5.12 2.02 -7.84
CA PRO A 612 3.73 2.39 -8.10
C PRO A 612 3.11 1.79 -9.38
N PHE A 613 3.77 0.83 -10.03
CA PHE A 613 3.42 0.40 -11.37
C PHE A 613 2.66 -0.93 -11.39
N PHE A 614 1.75 -1.04 -12.36
CA PHE A 614 0.92 -2.21 -12.59
C PHE A 614 1.09 -2.62 -14.05
N THR A 615 1.38 -3.88 -14.31
CA THR A 615 1.28 -4.49 -15.65
C THR A 615 0.31 -5.67 -15.59
N PHE A 616 -0.48 -5.85 -16.64
CA PHE A 616 -1.40 -6.97 -16.76
C PHE A 616 -1.86 -7.16 -18.20
N PRO A 617 -2.28 -8.37 -18.60
CA PRO A 617 -2.71 -8.60 -19.97
C PRO A 617 -3.90 -7.72 -20.36
N ASP A 618 -3.79 -6.93 -21.42
CA ASP A 618 -4.91 -6.11 -21.90
C ASP A 618 -6.08 -6.97 -22.40
N SER A 619 -5.74 -8.09 -23.05
CA SER A 619 -6.70 -9.02 -23.62
C SER A 619 -7.64 -9.60 -22.55
N LEU A 620 -8.95 -9.38 -22.73
CA LEU A 620 -9.98 -9.95 -21.85
C LEU A 620 -9.96 -11.48 -21.86
N SER A 621 -9.70 -12.10 -23.02
CA SER A 621 -9.65 -13.56 -23.11
C SER A 621 -8.44 -14.13 -22.37
N MET A 622 -7.29 -13.45 -22.43
CA MET A 622 -6.10 -13.84 -21.66
C MET A 622 -6.34 -13.66 -20.16
N ARG A 623 -6.93 -12.53 -19.75
CA ARG A 623 -7.28 -12.30 -18.34
C ARG A 623 -8.25 -13.34 -17.79
N SER A 624 -9.28 -13.67 -18.56
CA SER A 624 -10.24 -14.72 -18.18
C SER A 624 -9.57 -16.09 -18.13
N GLY A 625 -8.81 -16.45 -19.17
CA GLY A 625 -8.11 -17.73 -19.25
C GLY A 625 -7.11 -17.94 -18.12
N LYS A 626 -6.36 -16.89 -17.75
CA LYS A 626 -5.36 -16.89 -16.66
C LYS A 626 -5.93 -16.53 -15.29
N ARG A 627 -7.26 -16.40 -15.17
CA ARG A 627 -7.98 -16.07 -13.92
C ARG A 627 -7.41 -14.84 -13.20
N CYS A 628 -7.10 -13.79 -13.97
CA CYS A 628 -6.47 -12.59 -13.45
C CYS A 628 -7.41 -11.80 -12.53
N LEU A 629 -6.88 -11.34 -11.38
CA LEU A 629 -7.54 -10.42 -10.44
C LEU A 629 -6.86 -9.06 -10.49
N VAL A 630 -7.19 -8.26 -11.50
CA VAL A 630 -6.61 -6.93 -11.68
C VAL A 630 -7.32 -5.91 -10.78
N PRO A 631 -6.59 -5.07 -10.00
CA PRO A 631 -7.19 -4.03 -9.18
C PRO A 631 -8.02 -3.02 -9.99
N GLU A 632 -9.18 -2.61 -9.46
CA GLU A 632 -10.02 -1.60 -10.11
C GLU A 632 -9.37 -0.21 -10.10
N GLY A 633 -9.41 0.47 -11.24
CA GLY A 633 -8.97 1.87 -11.36
C GLY A 633 -7.47 2.06 -11.62
N GLU A 634 -6.67 0.99 -11.57
CA GLU A 634 -5.24 1.06 -11.87
C GLU A 634 -4.93 1.07 -13.37
N LYS A 635 -3.86 1.77 -13.74
CA LYS A 635 -3.44 1.91 -15.14
C LYS A 635 -2.35 0.90 -15.47
N ASN A 636 -2.52 0.20 -16.58
CA ASN A 636 -1.48 -0.64 -17.15
C ASN A 636 -0.31 0.24 -17.65
N ILE A 637 0.90 0.01 -17.12
CA ILE A 637 2.11 0.75 -17.50
C ILE A 637 2.51 0.51 -18.95
N ASP A 638 2.22 -0.67 -19.50
CA ASP A 638 2.74 -1.17 -20.77
C ASP A 638 2.77 -0.14 -21.92
N ILE A 639 1.74 0.73 -22.01
CA ILE A 639 1.59 1.75 -23.05
C ILE A 639 1.59 3.21 -22.52
N LEU A 640 1.99 3.43 -21.28
CA LEU A 640 2.16 4.77 -20.72
C LEU A 640 3.47 5.41 -21.20
N ALA A 641 3.55 6.73 -21.16
CA ALA A 641 4.65 7.49 -21.76
C ALA A 641 6.05 7.20 -21.19
N HIS A 642 6.12 6.67 -19.96
CA HIS A 642 7.37 6.28 -19.29
C HIS A 642 7.72 4.80 -19.49
N SER A 643 6.88 4.03 -20.19
CA SER A 643 7.16 2.65 -20.53
C SER A 643 8.08 2.56 -21.74
N CYS A 644 9.01 1.62 -21.66
CA CYS A 644 9.87 1.22 -22.78
C CYS A 644 9.36 -0.02 -23.50
N LEU A 645 8.21 -0.58 -23.11
CA LEU A 645 7.72 -1.83 -23.67
C LEU A 645 7.36 -1.72 -25.18
N PRO A 646 6.78 -0.61 -25.67
CA PRO A 646 6.57 -0.42 -27.10
C PRO A 646 7.88 -0.41 -27.90
N ARG A 647 8.96 0.12 -27.29
CA ARG A 647 10.31 0.12 -27.85
C ARG A 647 10.89 -1.29 -27.88
N TRP A 648 10.73 -2.06 -26.80
CA TRP A 648 11.09 -3.46 -26.79
C TRP A 648 10.37 -4.26 -27.88
N TRP A 649 9.07 -4.02 -28.07
CA TRP A 649 8.32 -4.68 -29.14
C TRP A 649 8.86 -4.35 -30.54
N ARG A 650 9.45 -3.17 -30.74
CA ARG A 650 9.97 -2.75 -32.04
C ARG A 650 11.39 -3.24 -32.31
N TYR A 651 12.29 -3.12 -31.33
CA TYR A 651 13.74 -3.37 -31.52
C TYR A 651 14.30 -4.59 -30.80
N GLY A 652 13.57 -5.12 -29.81
CA GLY A 652 13.94 -6.38 -29.16
C GLY A 652 13.57 -7.60 -30.01
N SER A 653 13.45 -8.75 -29.36
CA SER A 653 12.80 -9.95 -29.94
C SER A 653 11.26 -9.81 -29.98
N GLY A 654 10.82 -8.60 -30.32
CA GLY A 654 9.51 -8.04 -30.06
C GLY A 654 8.37 -8.52 -30.97
N LYS A 655 7.21 -7.86 -30.85
CA LYS A 655 6.05 -8.11 -31.70
C LYS A 655 6.25 -7.39 -33.03
N ARG A 656 6.06 -8.09 -34.16
CA ARG A 656 5.99 -7.42 -35.46
C ARG A 656 4.76 -6.51 -35.52
N PHE A 657 4.98 -5.22 -35.74
CA PHE A 657 3.92 -4.26 -35.99
C PHE A 657 3.40 -4.45 -37.43
N MET A 658 2.08 -4.46 -37.62
CA MET A 658 1.50 -4.60 -38.97
C MET A 658 1.73 -3.36 -39.85
N ARG A 659 2.15 -2.24 -39.27
CA ARG A 659 2.49 -0.99 -39.95
C ARG A 659 3.83 -0.49 -39.39
N GLU A 660 4.86 -0.48 -40.22
CA GLU A 660 6.25 -0.22 -39.77
C GLU A 660 6.60 1.28 -39.79
N TYR A 661 5.81 2.09 -40.51
CA TYR A 661 6.09 3.50 -40.78
C TYR A 661 5.01 4.43 -40.20
N PHE A 662 5.48 5.56 -39.68
CA PHE A 662 4.69 6.72 -39.29
C PHE A 662 4.75 7.73 -40.45
N TYR A 663 3.65 7.95 -41.16
CA TYR A 663 3.50 9.06 -42.08
C TYR A 663 2.63 10.11 -41.40
N GLU A 664 3.22 11.27 -41.10
CA GLU A 664 2.54 12.39 -40.42
C GLU A 664 1.30 12.84 -41.21
N GLU A 665 1.33 12.67 -42.53
CA GLU A 665 0.27 12.95 -43.51
C GLU A 665 -0.99 12.07 -43.36
N GLU A 666 -0.89 10.91 -42.72
CA GLU A 666 -2.02 9.97 -42.57
C GLU A 666 -2.91 10.27 -41.34
N TYR A 667 -2.51 11.23 -40.51
CA TYR A 667 -3.19 11.59 -39.24
C TYR A 667 -3.62 13.06 -39.15
N ILE A 668 -3.40 13.84 -40.23
CA ILE A 668 -4.06 15.12 -40.49
C ILE A 668 -5.39 14.82 -41.20
#